data_AF-A0A5K8A0Y6-F1
#
_entry.id   AF-A0A5K8A0Y6-F1
#
_cell.length_a   1.000
_cell.length_b   1.000
_cell.length_c   1.000
_cell.angle_alpha   90.00
_cell.angle_beta   90.00
_cell.angle_gamma   90.00
#
_symmetry.space_group_name_H-M   'P 1'
#
loop_
_entity.id
_entity.type
_entity.pdbx_description
1 polymer ?
#
loop_
_entity_poly.entity_id
_entity_poly.type
_entity_poly.pdbx_seq_one_letter_code
_entity_poly.pdbx_strand_id
1 'polypeptide(L)'
;MIPLAGQPLPLEAPHPPAKPAANRFKLIHLLGIDTATPDGLARSLPFTLCDTTAGAENEYQTAVLGDREQVDLACEIEASGFFRNLKKRARRGDTPQFRITALERFLENNHERVWENSWVRLPVEALTPYARQVFAEDLRADKRRKDSPRRSDACRFSITMAGCEYLRIPISYLLKLALADAVGHPSVHATIRDAGQAAMNHFLSDNTSPETFSFHPVCADGQAGPGEALARETALRFLFSQLLIQYANRQFGLIDSGQRATLYFAPHPPLRQKRLNALISDSFYRSLFMSPCLSGWDDGEAKHRYMHLCHTVLSRSQLNAVIKLREAGIVANNLVVLPSTSNISLANNGTHISLGSRRLTGCMQDPGSGFGPAEEKHYGDLAIKIVEHFLPLFVGTFSAAPYRIDFMDFHPERVLGFLPHELDFTHLRMLWRRWKIKAHMKILGRCITPFGPEWLDRTLARGFGLKGDFVPDFRLIDYLVALMATDESPALDGCLGNETRLKQDLGDMGVFDPCMPLYMLYRARCFQTMGFSGFEGRHYSLFEDLQRDMAPAANLQMLVTSLAYKYIFTGAVTHADIPDHPFIESERRQIFFGTAAGVPTFYVRTDTPNHLLARMVRKTANIRNSRRYAGYTRVRTVDFRQMLVKLLHQDAPELIEAGGLGPTLADLARRTAGKGCHTAAGRLTRRICDNAGAAAPMALSSDEFNSAAEKFYREELKKEQIEQALDVWTEQVRHLDGMSTWRRGIYNQALFSVLGGKDAATEIRNRRSAVVNETLTTPILARLIHLMLLTLTHMKRNPRSGSPNDGVLPDHATDTPPVH
;
A
#
# COMPACT_ATOMS: atom_id res chain seq x y z
N MET A 1 25.13 66.54 13.56
CA MET A 1 24.38 65.50 12.83
C MET A 1 23.65 64.65 13.86
N ILE A 2 22.33 64.71 13.82
CA ILE A 2 21.39 64.23 14.84
C ILE A 2 21.12 62.72 14.65
N PRO A 3 21.07 61.89 15.71
CA PRO A 3 20.71 60.48 15.62
C PRO A 3 19.19 60.31 15.58
N LEU A 4 18.67 59.48 14.67
CA LEU A 4 17.25 59.10 14.64
C LEU A 4 17.06 57.65 15.10
N ALA A 5 16.21 57.56 16.12
CA ALA A 5 15.69 56.43 16.88
C ALA A 5 15.24 55.18 16.10
N GLY A 6 15.43 54.02 16.75
CA GLY A 6 14.37 53.02 16.99
C GLY A 6 13.97 52.10 15.84
N GLN A 7 14.62 50.94 15.73
CA GLN A 7 13.98 49.77 15.11
C GLN A 7 12.93 49.20 16.07
N PRO A 8 11.69 48.92 15.62
CA PRO A 8 10.68 48.29 16.47
C PRO A 8 11.08 46.83 16.74
N LEU A 9 11.04 46.45 18.02
CA LEU A 9 11.07 45.05 18.45
C LEU A 9 9.97 44.26 17.73
N PRO A 10 10.21 42.99 17.35
CA PRO A 10 9.15 42.16 16.78
C PRO A 10 8.02 42.03 17.81
N LEU A 11 6.82 42.43 17.41
CA LEU A 11 5.58 42.17 18.13
C LEU A 11 5.50 40.65 18.38
N GLU A 12 5.62 40.23 19.64
CA GLU A 12 5.26 38.88 20.06
C GLU A 12 3.82 38.63 19.61
N ALA A 13 3.66 37.67 18.69
CA ALA A 13 2.34 37.20 18.31
C ALA A 13 1.61 36.72 19.58
N PRO A 14 0.31 37.03 19.75
CA PRO A 14 -0.43 36.62 20.94
C PRO A 14 -0.32 35.11 21.10
N HIS A 15 0.17 34.67 22.27
CA HIS A 15 0.22 33.27 22.62
C HIS A 15 -1.18 32.65 22.45
N PRO A 16 -1.34 31.55 21.71
CA PRO A 16 -2.60 30.85 21.66
C PRO A 16 -2.99 30.43 23.09
N PRO A 17 -4.31 30.41 23.41
CA PRO A 17 -4.79 30.03 24.74
C PRO A 17 -4.17 28.69 25.17
N ALA A 18 -3.77 28.60 26.44
CA ALA A 18 -3.09 27.43 27.00
C ALA A 18 -3.87 26.15 26.67
N LYS A 19 -3.23 25.26 25.91
CA LYS A 19 -3.79 23.97 25.48
C LYS A 19 -4.26 23.21 26.73
N PRO A 20 -5.50 22.71 26.80
CA PRO A 20 -5.87 21.77 27.85
C PRO A 20 -5.00 20.52 27.69
N ALA A 21 -3.96 20.41 28.51
CA ALA A 21 -3.03 19.30 28.44
C ALA A 21 -3.78 18.01 28.79
N ALA A 22 -3.75 17.03 27.89
CA ALA A 22 -4.23 15.69 28.21
C ALA A 22 -3.50 15.22 29.48
N ASN A 23 -4.26 14.91 30.53
CA ASN A 23 -3.67 14.53 31.80
C ASN A 23 -3.22 13.07 31.75
N ARG A 24 -1.90 12.85 31.58
CA ARG A 24 -1.30 11.50 31.56
C ARG A 24 -1.65 10.67 32.79
N PHE A 25 -1.65 11.26 33.98
CA PHE A 25 -1.98 10.55 35.22
C PHE A 25 -3.44 10.09 35.25
N LYS A 26 -4.36 10.95 34.77
CA LYS A 26 -5.76 10.56 34.56
C LYS A 26 -5.83 9.36 33.62
N LEU A 27 -5.14 9.38 32.49
CA LEU A 27 -5.19 8.30 31.51
C LEU A 27 -4.62 6.97 32.02
N ILE A 28 -3.51 7.02 32.76
CA ILE A 28 -2.90 5.84 33.40
C ILE A 28 -3.95 5.15 34.29
N HIS A 29 -4.67 5.93 35.10
CA HIS A 29 -5.72 5.40 35.96
C HIS A 29 -6.92 4.86 35.15
N LEU A 30 -7.38 5.60 34.13
CA LEU A 30 -8.53 5.22 33.32
C LEU A 30 -8.30 3.90 32.55
N LEU A 31 -7.12 3.72 31.96
CA LEU A 31 -6.79 2.53 31.18
C LEU A 31 -6.28 1.36 32.05
N GLY A 32 -6.13 1.60 33.35
CA GLY A 32 -5.54 0.64 34.30
C GLY A 32 -4.11 0.27 33.92
N ILE A 33 -3.30 1.26 33.52
CA ILE A 33 -1.88 1.05 33.19
C ILE A 33 -1.09 0.89 34.49
N ASP A 34 -0.48 -0.28 34.68
CA ASP A 34 0.44 -0.53 35.78
C ASP A 34 1.84 -0.04 35.39
N THR A 35 2.20 1.15 35.86
CA THR A 35 3.53 1.74 35.64
C THR A 35 4.54 1.36 36.72
N ALA A 36 4.18 0.55 37.71
CA ALA A 36 5.03 0.27 38.87
C ALA A 36 6.13 -0.75 38.55
N THR A 37 5.87 -1.68 37.62
CA THR A 37 6.83 -2.72 37.22
C THR A 37 6.88 -2.87 35.70
N PRO A 38 8.00 -3.32 35.11
CA PRO A 38 8.07 -3.66 33.68
C PRO A 38 6.99 -4.67 33.28
N ASP A 39 6.81 -5.74 34.04
CA ASP A 39 5.78 -6.76 33.72
C ASP A 39 4.36 -6.21 33.82
N GLY A 40 4.13 -5.30 34.77
CA GLY A 40 2.90 -4.52 34.89
C GLY A 40 2.60 -3.74 33.61
N LEU A 41 3.59 -3.03 33.08
CA LEU A 41 3.48 -2.29 31.82
C LEU A 41 3.20 -3.25 30.66
N ALA A 42 3.96 -4.33 30.51
CA ALA A 42 3.79 -5.29 29.42
C ALA A 42 2.39 -5.91 29.35
N ARG A 43 1.73 -6.09 30.49
CA ARG A 43 0.35 -6.61 30.56
C ARG A 43 -0.72 -5.54 30.40
N SER A 44 -0.40 -4.30 30.75
CA SER A 44 -1.39 -3.23 30.85
C SER A 44 -1.41 -2.26 29.66
N LEU A 45 -0.32 -2.17 28.89
CA LEU A 45 -0.20 -1.25 27.76
C LEU A 45 -1.13 -1.61 26.58
N PRO A 46 -1.62 -0.59 25.84
CA PRO A 46 -2.22 -0.80 24.53
C PRO A 46 -1.23 -1.41 23.52
N PHE A 47 -1.78 -2.08 22.50
CA PHE A 47 -1.04 -2.75 21.43
C PHE A 47 -0.06 -3.83 21.92
N THR A 48 -0.35 -4.43 23.08
CA THR A 48 0.33 -5.64 23.58
C THR A 48 -0.34 -6.89 23.00
N LEU A 49 0.20 -8.08 23.27
CA LEU A 49 -0.27 -9.35 22.70
C LEU A 49 -1.78 -9.57 22.90
N CYS A 50 -2.27 -9.40 24.12
CA CYS A 50 -3.67 -9.63 24.47
C CYS A 50 -4.61 -8.51 23.98
N ASP A 51 -4.06 -7.34 23.67
CA ASP A 51 -4.83 -6.16 23.26
C ASP A 51 -4.96 -6.02 21.74
N THR A 52 -3.96 -6.49 20.99
CA THR A 52 -3.83 -6.20 19.56
C THR A 52 -4.72 -7.09 18.70
N THR A 53 -5.45 -6.46 17.79
CA THR A 53 -5.98 -7.09 16.57
C THR A 53 -5.22 -6.57 15.36
N ALA A 54 -5.19 -7.33 14.26
CA ALA A 54 -4.57 -6.89 13.03
C ALA A 54 -5.42 -7.20 11.80
N GLY A 55 -5.29 -6.40 10.75
CA GLY A 55 -5.89 -6.61 9.44
C GLY A 55 -4.99 -6.06 8.35
N ALA A 56 -5.20 -6.47 7.11
CA ALA A 56 -4.45 -5.98 5.97
C ALA A 56 -5.34 -5.60 4.79
N GLU A 57 -4.94 -4.56 4.09
CA GLU A 57 -5.45 -4.16 2.78
C GLU A 57 -4.37 -4.47 1.74
N ASN A 58 -4.74 -5.10 0.63
CA ASN A 58 -3.81 -5.39 -0.46
C ASN A 58 -4.35 -4.84 -1.77
N GLU A 59 -3.50 -4.08 -2.45
CA GLU A 59 -3.70 -3.66 -3.82
C GLU A 59 -3.01 -4.68 -4.74
N TYR A 60 -3.76 -5.22 -5.70
CA TYR A 60 -3.24 -6.19 -6.66
C TYR A 60 -2.96 -5.56 -8.02
N GLN A 61 -2.04 -6.13 -8.79
CA GLN A 61 -1.89 -5.82 -10.21
C GLN A 61 -2.70 -6.82 -11.04
N THR A 62 -3.28 -6.34 -12.15
CA THR A 62 -4.00 -7.20 -13.09
C THR A 62 -3.57 -7.01 -14.54
N ALA A 63 -3.84 -8.02 -15.36
CA ALA A 63 -3.71 -7.93 -16.80
C ALA A 63 -4.68 -8.88 -17.49
N VAL A 64 -4.98 -8.59 -18.76
CA VAL A 64 -5.68 -9.50 -19.66
C VAL A 64 -4.71 -9.93 -20.75
N LEU A 65 -4.51 -11.24 -20.88
CA LEU A 65 -3.72 -11.82 -21.95
C LEU A 65 -4.63 -12.12 -23.13
N GLY A 66 -4.21 -11.75 -24.34
CA GLY A 66 -4.99 -12.01 -25.55
C GLY A 66 -4.56 -11.15 -26.73
N ASP A 67 -5.07 -11.51 -27.90
CA ASP A 67 -4.84 -10.75 -29.12
C ASP A 67 -5.52 -9.39 -29.06
N ARG A 68 -4.95 -8.41 -29.75
CA ARG A 68 -5.39 -7.00 -29.74
C ARG A 68 -6.88 -6.86 -30.06
N GLU A 69 -7.38 -7.67 -30.97
CA GLU A 69 -8.77 -7.67 -31.43
C GLU A 69 -9.74 -8.24 -30.38
N GLN A 70 -9.22 -9.06 -29.45
CA GLN A 70 -10.00 -9.74 -28.41
C GLN A 70 -9.94 -9.04 -27.05
N VAL A 71 -8.96 -8.18 -26.81
CA VAL A 71 -8.77 -7.52 -25.51
C VAL A 71 -9.33 -6.10 -25.51
N ASP A 72 -10.05 -5.78 -24.43
CA ASP A 72 -10.80 -4.53 -24.29
C ASP A 72 -9.94 -3.27 -24.41
N LEU A 73 -8.82 -3.18 -23.69
CA LEU A 73 -7.98 -1.97 -23.68
C LEU A 73 -7.53 -1.57 -25.09
N ALA A 74 -7.12 -2.54 -25.89
CA ALA A 74 -6.73 -2.31 -27.28
C ALA A 74 -7.92 -1.84 -28.13
N CYS A 75 -9.02 -2.58 -28.07
CA CYS A 75 -10.25 -2.26 -28.78
C CYS A 75 -10.76 -0.85 -28.45
N GLU A 76 -10.74 -0.47 -27.17
CA GLU A 76 -11.21 0.83 -26.69
C GLU A 76 -10.31 1.97 -27.19
N ILE A 77 -8.99 1.78 -27.20
CA ILE A 77 -8.06 2.76 -27.78
C ILE A 77 -8.36 2.98 -29.27
N GLU A 78 -8.52 1.90 -30.03
CA GLU A 78 -8.76 1.97 -31.48
C GLU A 78 -10.11 2.58 -31.85
N ALA A 79 -11.16 2.22 -31.12
CA ALA A 79 -12.52 2.73 -31.34
C ALA A 79 -12.70 4.18 -30.88
N SER A 80 -11.79 4.68 -30.02
CA SER A 80 -11.94 5.97 -29.36
C SER A 80 -12.03 7.17 -30.31
N GLY A 81 -12.81 8.17 -29.88
CA GLY A 81 -12.78 9.50 -30.50
C GLY A 81 -11.40 10.15 -30.42
N PHE A 82 -10.64 9.88 -29.34
CA PHE A 82 -9.29 10.38 -29.15
C PHE A 82 -8.36 9.94 -30.29
N PHE A 83 -8.29 8.63 -30.55
CA PHE A 83 -7.40 8.07 -31.58
C PHE A 83 -7.78 8.55 -32.99
N ARG A 84 -9.08 8.56 -33.31
CA ARG A 84 -9.58 9.09 -34.60
C ARG A 84 -9.25 10.57 -34.79
N ASN A 85 -9.40 11.38 -33.75
CA ASN A 85 -9.07 12.80 -33.80
C ASN A 85 -7.56 13.03 -33.91
N LEU A 86 -6.75 12.26 -33.19
CA LEU A 86 -5.29 12.32 -33.29
C LEU A 86 -4.83 12.02 -34.72
N LYS A 87 -5.37 10.95 -35.34
CA LYS A 87 -5.13 10.61 -36.76
C LYS A 87 -5.47 11.75 -37.71
N LYS A 88 -6.64 12.38 -37.55
CA LYS A 88 -7.06 13.51 -38.37
C LYS A 88 -6.14 14.73 -38.19
N ARG A 89 -5.74 15.04 -36.95
CA ARG A 89 -4.86 16.17 -36.63
C ARG A 89 -3.47 16.04 -37.25
N ALA A 90 -2.84 14.87 -37.16
CA ALA A 90 -1.52 14.71 -37.77
C ALA A 90 -1.57 14.75 -39.30
N ARG A 91 -2.63 14.21 -39.94
CA ARG A 91 -2.84 14.35 -41.39
C ARG A 91 -2.97 15.82 -41.83
N ARG A 92 -3.47 16.70 -40.96
CA ARG A 92 -3.56 18.15 -41.18
C ARG A 92 -2.26 18.90 -40.88
N GLY A 93 -1.30 18.26 -40.18
CA GLY A 93 -0.09 18.91 -39.69
C GLY A 93 -0.23 19.56 -38.29
N ASP A 94 -1.39 19.49 -37.65
CA ASP A 94 -1.68 20.11 -36.34
C ASP A 94 -0.97 19.39 -35.18
N THR A 95 -0.41 18.19 -35.41
CA THR A 95 0.28 17.39 -34.39
C THR A 95 1.42 16.61 -35.03
N PRO A 96 2.58 16.48 -34.37
CA PRO A 96 3.70 15.70 -34.91
C PRO A 96 3.31 14.25 -35.23
N GLN A 97 3.67 13.78 -36.43
CA GLN A 97 3.37 12.43 -36.91
C GLN A 97 3.88 11.34 -35.96
N PHE A 98 5.02 11.59 -35.29
CA PHE A 98 5.62 10.62 -34.37
C PHE A 98 4.67 10.17 -33.25
N ARG A 99 3.74 11.03 -32.79
CA ARG A 99 2.83 10.68 -31.70
C ARG A 99 1.86 9.57 -32.09
N ILE A 100 1.34 9.61 -33.31
CA ILE A 100 0.49 8.52 -33.84
C ILE A 100 1.34 7.28 -34.04
N THR A 101 2.49 7.42 -34.72
CA THR A 101 3.36 6.27 -34.97
C THR A 101 3.79 5.59 -33.68
N ALA A 102 4.01 6.34 -32.60
CA ALA A 102 4.32 5.80 -31.29
C ALA A 102 3.12 5.06 -30.66
N LEU A 103 1.90 5.57 -30.82
CA LEU A 103 0.69 4.91 -30.32
C LEU A 103 0.31 3.67 -31.15
N GLU A 104 0.46 3.71 -32.47
CA GLU A 104 0.31 2.55 -33.35
C GLU A 104 1.36 1.48 -33.00
N ARG A 105 2.63 1.88 -32.84
CA ARG A 105 3.69 0.99 -32.37
C ARG A 105 3.41 0.44 -30.98
N PHE A 106 2.83 1.20 -30.07
CA PHE A 106 2.41 0.68 -28.76
C PHE A 106 1.41 -0.47 -28.93
N LEU A 107 0.41 -0.30 -29.79
CA LEU A 107 -0.61 -1.33 -30.04
C LEU A 107 -0.06 -2.54 -30.81
N GLU A 108 0.90 -2.35 -31.72
CA GLU A 108 1.49 -3.40 -32.55
C GLU A 108 2.60 -4.18 -31.85
N ASN A 109 3.50 -3.49 -31.12
CA ASN A 109 4.66 -4.10 -30.49
C ASN A 109 4.31 -4.63 -29.08
N ASN A 110 3.38 -5.59 -29.02
CA ASN A 110 3.01 -6.31 -27.79
C ASN A 110 3.21 -7.83 -27.95
N HIS A 111 4.46 -8.26 -28.05
CA HIS A 111 4.79 -9.67 -28.31
C HIS A 111 4.34 -10.62 -27.20
N GLU A 112 4.31 -10.17 -25.95
CA GLU A 112 3.81 -10.97 -24.81
C GLU A 112 2.28 -11.08 -24.78
N ARG A 113 1.57 -10.25 -25.58
CA ARG A 113 0.10 -10.17 -25.61
C ARG A 113 -0.52 -9.89 -24.25
N VAL A 114 0.19 -9.12 -23.42
CA VAL A 114 -0.24 -8.72 -22.08
C VAL A 114 -0.80 -7.30 -22.15
N TRP A 115 -2.01 -7.10 -21.65
CA TRP A 115 -2.67 -5.80 -21.58
C TRP A 115 -2.99 -5.48 -20.13
N GLU A 116 -2.13 -4.70 -19.49
CA GLU A 116 -2.20 -4.44 -18.05
C GLU A 116 -3.38 -3.54 -17.70
N ASN A 117 -4.08 -3.89 -16.61
CA ASN A 117 -5.30 -3.21 -16.15
C ASN A 117 -6.41 -3.09 -17.21
N SER A 118 -6.38 -3.92 -18.26
CA SER A 118 -7.49 -4.04 -19.21
C SER A 118 -8.73 -4.59 -18.53
N TRP A 119 -9.90 -4.16 -18.99
CA TRP A 119 -11.17 -4.77 -18.62
C TRP A 119 -11.37 -6.07 -19.40
N VAL A 120 -12.36 -6.85 -18.99
CA VAL A 120 -12.76 -8.07 -19.68
C VAL A 120 -14.13 -7.90 -20.33
N ARG A 121 -14.36 -8.65 -21.41
CA ARG A 121 -15.64 -8.74 -22.11
C ARG A 121 -16.18 -10.17 -21.99
N LEU A 122 -17.40 -10.37 -21.49
CA LEU A 122 -17.98 -11.71 -21.31
C LEU A 122 -19.47 -11.73 -21.69
N PRO A 123 -20.00 -12.82 -22.25
CA PRO A 123 -21.42 -12.90 -22.63
C PRO A 123 -22.31 -12.89 -21.38
N VAL A 124 -23.38 -12.09 -21.40
CA VAL A 124 -24.36 -12.03 -20.28
C VAL A 124 -24.97 -13.41 -20.00
N GLU A 125 -25.10 -14.22 -21.05
CA GLU A 125 -25.67 -15.57 -20.99
C GLU A 125 -24.89 -16.52 -20.08
N ALA A 126 -23.57 -16.32 -19.92
CA ALA A 126 -22.74 -17.15 -19.06
C ALA A 126 -22.99 -16.95 -17.56
N LEU A 127 -23.66 -15.87 -17.17
CA LEU A 127 -24.00 -15.61 -15.78
C LEU A 127 -25.23 -16.40 -15.34
N THR A 128 -25.15 -16.98 -14.15
CA THR A 128 -26.30 -17.51 -13.39
C THR A 128 -27.31 -16.41 -13.08
N PRO A 129 -28.59 -16.76 -12.83
CA PRO A 129 -29.62 -15.78 -12.45
C PRO A 129 -29.24 -14.94 -11.23
N TYR A 130 -28.58 -15.54 -10.23
CA TYR A 130 -28.13 -14.84 -9.03
C TYR A 130 -27.00 -13.85 -9.34
N ALA A 131 -25.99 -14.21 -10.14
CA ALA A 131 -24.94 -13.28 -10.56
C ALA A 131 -25.51 -12.09 -11.35
N ARG A 132 -26.50 -12.33 -12.23
CA ARG A 132 -27.21 -11.25 -12.94
C ARG A 132 -27.98 -10.33 -11.99
N GLN A 133 -28.60 -10.89 -10.94
CA GLN A 133 -29.27 -10.11 -9.91
C GLN A 133 -28.27 -9.21 -9.15
N VAL A 134 -27.15 -9.77 -8.70
CA VAL A 134 -26.09 -9.01 -8.02
C VAL A 134 -25.58 -7.86 -8.91
N PHE A 135 -25.36 -8.13 -10.20
CA PHE A 135 -24.99 -7.07 -11.15
C PHE A 135 -26.06 -5.99 -11.30
N ALA A 136 -27.33 -6.37 -11.42
CA ALA A 136 -28.43 -5.43 -11.51
C ALA A 136 -28.60 -4.57 -10.23
N GLU A 137 -28.34 -5.14 -9.06
CA GLU A 137 -28.32 -4.43 -7.77
C GLU A 137 -27.14 -3.45 -7.69
N ASP A 138 -25.95 -3.86 -8.12
CA ASP A 138 -24.76 -3.01 -8.15
C ASP A 138 -24.82 -1.87 -9.19
N LEU A 139 -25.71 -1.98 -10.18
CA LEU A 139 -26.00 -0.92 -11.16
C LEU A 139 -27.00 0.13 -10.67
N ARG A 140 -27.53 0.02 -9.45
CA ARG A 140 -28.36 1.08 -8.86
C ARG A 140 -27.52 2.32 -8.54
N ALA A 141 -28.14 3.50 -8.66
CA ALA A 141 -27.52 4.77 -8.28
C ALA A 141 -27.31 4.87 -6.76
N ASP A 142 -28.30 4.47 -5.96
CA ASP A 142 -28.20 4.27 -4.51
C ASP A 142 -28.63 2.84 -4.15
N LYS A 143 -27.68 2.01 -3.70
CA LYS A 143 -27.94 0.60 -3.39
C LYS A 143 -28.80 0.37 -2.15
N ARG A 144 -28.87 1.35 -1.25
CA ARG A 144 -29.74 1.29 -0.04
C ARG A 144 -31.21 1.33 -0.41
N ARG A 145 -31.54 1.84 -1.59
CA ARG A 145 -32.91 2.02 -2.08
C ARG A 145 -33.24 1.03 -3.18
N LYS A 146 -34.21 0.14 -2.91
CA LYS A 146 -34.66 -0.87 -3.88
C LYS A 146 -35.28 -0.26 -5.14
N ASP A 147 -35.89 0.90 -5.01
CA ASP A 147 -36.57 1.67 -6.06
C ASP A 147 -35.63 2.66 -6.77
N SER A 148 -34.34 2.71 -6.40
CA SER A 148 -33.38 3.62 -7.03
C SER A 148 -33.29 3.35 -8.54
N PRO A 149 -33.21 4.40 -9.37
CA PRO A 149 -32.89 4.24 -10.78
C PRO A 149 -31.50 3.61 -10.94
N ARG A 150 -31.20 3.17 -12.16
CA ARG A 150 -29.84 2.79 -12.55
C ARG A 150 -28.94 4.02 -12.55
N ARG A 151 -27.66 3.80 -12.23
CA ARG A 151 -26.59 4.80 -12.36
C ARG A 151 -26.48 5.36 -13.78
N SER A 152 -26.03 6.61 -13.90
CA SER A 152 -26.02 7.33 -15.17
C SER A 152 -25.01 6.76 -16.18
N ASP A 153 -23.96 6.10 -15.70
CA ASP A 153 -22.90 5.48 -16.51
C ASP A 153 -23.15 3.99 -16.80
N ALA A 154 -24.35 3.47 -16.54
CA ALA A 154 -24.69 2.06 -16.72
C ALA A 154 -24.44 1.54 -18.16
N CYS A 155 -24.54 2.41 -19.16
CA CYS A 155 -24.28 2.06 -20.56
C CYS A 155 -22.82 1.66 -20.85
N ARG A 156 -21.87 1.98 -19.95
CA ARG A 156 -20.45 1.60 -20.10
C ARG A 156 -20.19 0.11 -19.89
N PHE A 157 -21.14 -0.62 -19.30
CA PHE A 157 -20.99 -2.02 -18.90
C PHE A 157 -21.64 -3.01 -19.84
N SER A 158 -22.43 -2.55 -20.80
CA SER A 158 -23.11 -3.40 -21.78
C SER A 158 -22.66 -3.02 -23.18
N ILE A 159 -22.17 -4.00 -23.94
CA ILE A 159 -21.80 -3.85 -25.34
C ILE A 159 -22.46 -4.94 -26.18
N THR A 160 -22.70 -4.66 -27.45
CA THR A 160 -23.23 -5.66 -28.39
C THR A 160 -22.12 -6.13 -29.32
N MET A 161 -21.86 -7.43 -29.33
CA MET A 161 -20.87 -8.06 -30.21
C MET A 161 -21.55 -9.16 -31.02
N ALA A 162 -21.49 -9.06 -32.36
CA ALA A 162 -22.13 -10.01 -33.28
C ALA A 162 -23.62 -10.26 -33.00
N GLY A 163 -24.35 -9.26 -32.50
CA GLY A 163 -25.77 -9.36 -32.14
C GLY A 163 -26.05 -9.90 -30.74
N CYS A 164 -25.03 -10.36 -30.00
CA CYS A 164 -25.15 -10.86 -28.63
C CYS A 164 -24.79 -9.77 -27.59
N GLU A 165 -25.42 -9.82 -26.42
CA GLU A 165 -25.13 -8.90 -25.32
C GLU A 165 -23.93 -9.41 -24.50
N TYR A 166 -22.94 -8.53 -24.32
CA TYR A 166 -21.74 -8.76 -23.55
C TYR A 166 -21.64 -7.73 -22.42
N LEU A 167 -21.15 -8.18 -21.27
CA LEU A 167 -20.69 -7.30 -20.21
C LEU A 167 -19.25 -6.88 -20.44
N ARG A 168 -18.97 -5.61 -20.16
CA ARG A 168 -17.64 -5.01 -20.14
C ARG A 168 -17.33 -4.53 -18.72
N ILE A 169 -16.46 -5.23 -17.99
CA ILE A 169 -16.22 -4.97 -16.56
C ILE A 169 -14.73 -5.03 -16.18
N PRO A 170 -14.29 -4.25 -15.18
CA PRO A 170 -12.93 -4.36 -14.65
C PRO A 170 -12.74 -5.68 -13.88
N ILE A 171 -11.49 -6.15 -13.81
CA ILE A 171 -11.14 -7.40 -13.10
C ILE A 171 -11.49 -7.32 -11.61
N SER A 172 -11.42 -6.14 -10.99
CA SER A 172 -11.83 -5.92 -9.60
C SER A 172 -13.30 -6.32 -9.35
N TYR A 173 -14.20 -5.99 -10.28
CA TYR A 173 -15.60 -6.39 -10.20
C TYR A 173 -15.83 -7.85 -10.64
N LEU A 174 -15.03 -8.35 -11.58
CA LEU A 174 -15.07 -9.75 -12.03
C LEU A 174 -14.92 -10.73 -10.86
N LEU A 175 -14.09 -10.43 -9.86
CA LEU A 175 -13.92 -11.26 -8.66
C LEU A 175 -15.23 -11.44 -7.88
N LYS A 176 -15.93 -10.33 -7.61
CA LYS A 176 -17.23 -10.36 -6.93
C LYS A 176 -18.27 -11.12 -7.76
N LEU A 177 -18.32 -10.87 -9.07
CA LEU A 177 -19.28 -11.51 -9.95
C LEU A 177 -19.03 -13.02 -10.08
N ALA A 178 -17.77 -13.44 -10.14
CA ALA A 178 -17.36 -14.84 -10.13
C ALA A 178 -17.75 -15.54 -8.82
N LEU A 179 -17.62 -14.85 -7.70
CA LEU A 179 -18.06 -15.37 -6.40
C LEU A 179 -19.59 -15.51 -6.35
N ALA A 180 -20.33 -14.49 -6.79
CA ALA A 180 -21.78 -14.56 -6.90
C ALA A 180 -22.21 -15.76 -7.75
N ASP A 181 -21.59 -15.95 -8.91
CA ASP A 181 -21.90 -17.06 -9.80
C ASP A 181 -21.63 -18.43 -9.17
N ALA A 182 -20.46 -18.59 -8.54
CA ALA A 182 -20.05 -19.83 -7.90
C ALA A 182 -20.98 -20.26 -6.74
N VAL A 183 -21.60 -19.31 -6.02
CA VAL A 183 -22.54 -19.61 -4.92
C VAL A 183 -24.01 -19.51 -5.32
N GLY A 184 -24.29 -19.09 -6.55
CA GLY A 184 -25.64 -18.81 -7.04
C GLY A 184 -26.49 -20.04 -7.31
N HIS A 185 -25.88 -21.22 -7.54
CA HIS A 185 -26.61 -22.42 -7.93
C HIS A 185 -27.54 -22.93 -6.80
N PRO A 186 -28.78 -23.40 -7.09
CA PRO A 186 -29.73 -23.83 -6.05
C PRO A 186 -29.24 -24.98 -5.16
N SER A 187 -28.33 -25.82 -5.67
CA SER A 187 -27.75 -26.95 -4.93
C SER A 187 -26.67 -26.56 -3.91
N VAL A 188 -26.26 -25.29 -3.85
CA VAL A 188 -25.25 -24.82 -2.90
C VAL A 188 -25.86 -24.71 -1.50
N HIS A 189 -25.22 -25.35 -0.51
CA HIS A 189 -25.64 -25.34 0.89
C HIS A 189 -25.73 -23.91 1.45
N ALA A 190 -26.75 -23.63 2.28
CA ALA A 190 -27.03 -22.29 2.82
C ALA A 190 -25.80 -21.63 3.47
N THR A 191 -25.08 -22.35 4.34
CA THR A 191 -23.85 -21.83 4.98
C THR A 191 -22.79 -21.32 4.00
N ILE A 192 -22.65 -21.98 2.84
CA ILE A 192 -21.70 -21.57 1.80
C ILE A 192 -22.22 -20.33 1.08
N ARG A 193 -23.53 -20.28 0.81
CA ARG A 193 -24.19 -19.11 0.21
C ARG A 193 -24.06 -17.88 1.10
N ASP A 194 -24.33 -18.01 2.39
CA ASP A 194 -24.21 -16.93 3.38
C ASP A 194 -22.76 -16.45 3.49
N ALA A 195 -21.81 -17.38 3.56
CA ALA A 195 -20.38 -17.05 3.57
C ALA A 195 -19.94 -16.33 2.29
N GLY A 196 -20.42 -16.78 1.13
CA GLY A 196 -20.17 -16.13 -0.15
C GLY A 196 -20.76 -14.73 -0.21
N GLN A 197 -21.99 -14.54 0.29
CA GLN A 197 -22.64 -13.24 0.34
C GLN A 197 -21.89 -12.24 1.21
N ALA A 198 -21.43 -12.67 2.39
CA ALA A 198 -20.58 -11.84 3.25
C ALA A 198 -19.23 -11.52 2.60
N ALA A 199 -18.58 -12.52 1.99
CA ALA A 199 -17.27 -12.36 1.37
C ALA A 199 -17.27 -11.40 0.15
N MET A 200 -18.41 -11.24 -0.55
CA MET A 200 -18.53 -10.31 -1.68
C MET A 200 -18.21 -8.85 -1.32
N ASN A 201 -18.44 -8.43 -0.08
CA ASN A 201 -18.17 -7.06 0.39
C ASN A 201 -16.67 -6.74 0.52
N HIS A 202 -15.80 -7.75 0.48
CA HIS A 202 -14.36 -7.59 0.59
C HIS A 202 -13.65 -7.38 -0.76
N PHE A 203 -14.39 -7.47 -1.87
CA PHE A 203 -13.87 -7.22 -3.22
C PHE A 203 -14.30 -5.83 -3.69
N LEU A 204 -13.42 -4.86 -3.49
CA LEU A 204 -13.64 -3.46 -3.81
C LEU A 204 -13.27 -3.15 -5.26
N SER A 205 -13.93 -2.15 -5.85
CA SER A 205 -13.67 -1.74 -7.23
C SER A 205 -13.59 -0.22 -7.39
N ASP A 206 -12.87 0.52 -6.54
CA ASP A 206 -12.70 1.98 -6.66
C ASP A 206 -11.45 2.41 -7.43
N ASN A 207 -10.36 1.66 -7.34
CA ASN A 207 -9.10 2.04 -7.97
C ASN A 207 -8.89 1.34 -9.31
N THR A 208 -7.84 1.74 -10.05
CA THR A 208 -7.37 1.08 -11.28
C THR A 208 -7.06 -0.40 -11.04
N SER A 209 -6.43 -0.66 -9.90
CA SER A 209 -6.06 -1.97 -9.40
C SER A 209 -7.16 -2.52 -8.48
N PRO A 210 -7.44 -3.85 -8.48
CA PRO A 210 -8.31 -4.43 -7.47
C PRO A 210 -7.75 -4.23 -6.07
N GLU A 211 -8.63 -3.85 -5.16
CA GLU A 211 -8.33 -3.71 -3.74
C GLU A 211 -9.17 -4.71 -2.95
N THR A 212 -8.52 -5.37 -1.99
CA THR A 212 -9.21 -6.27 -1.06
C THR A 212 -8.66 -6.07 0.34
N PHE A 213 -9.49 -6.31 1.34
CA PHE A 213 -9.10 -6.23 2.74
C PHE A 213 -9.48 -7.52 3.49
N SER A 214 -8.86 -7.72 4.66
CA SER A 214 -9.04 -8.94 5.45
C SER A 214 -10.51 -9.33 5.64
N PHE A 215 -10.80 -10.63 5.49
CA PHE A 215 -12.15 -11.17 5.72
C PHE A 215 -12.61 -11.08 7.17
N HIS A 216 -11.65 -10.99 8.09
CA HIS A 216 -11.85 -10.74 9.51
C HIS A 216 -10.56 -10.21 10.13
N PRO A 217 -10.64 -9.37 11.18
CA PRO A 217 -9.47 -9.04 11.98
C PRO A 217 -8.90 -10.31 12.63
N VAL A 218 -7.57 -10.46 12.59
CA VAL A 218 -6.87 -11.53 13.28
C VAL A 218 -6.41 -11.08 14.66
N CYS A 219 -6.16 -12.04 15.52
CA CYS A 219 -5.72 -11.83 16.90
C CYS A 219 -4.38 -12.54 17.10
N ALA A 220 -3.63 -12.12 18.11
CA ALA A 220 -2.47 -12.89 18.56
C ALA A 220 -2.88 -14.31 18.96
N ASP A 221 -2.02 -15.28 18.61
CA ASP A 221 -2.05 -16.63 19.19
C ASP A 221 -1.35 -16.52 20.56
N GLY A 222 -1.82 -17.18 21.62
CA GLY A 222 -1.37 -16.98 23.00
C GLY A 222 0.14 -17.22 23.28
N GLN A 223 0.96 -17.45 22.25
CA GLN A 223 2.41 -17.61 22.29
C GLN A 223 3.17 -16.73 21.27
N ALA A 224 2.50 -16.03 20.36
CA ALA A 224 3.14 -15.22 19.30
C ALA A 224 2.24 -14.06 18.82
N GLY A 225 2.87 -12.98 18.36
CA GLY A 225 2.16 -11.81 17.82
C GLY A 225 1.16 -12.12 16.69
N PRO A 226 0.34 -11.13 16.28
CA PRO A 226 -0.72 -11.34 15.27
C PRO A 226 -0.18 -11.59 13.86
N GLY A 227 1.13 -11.46 13.63
CA GLY A 227 1.74 -11.47 12.30
C GLY A 227 1.55 -12.78 11.54
N GLU A 228 1.73 -13.93 12.18
CA GLU A 228 1.56 -15.24 11.56
C GLU A 228 0.11 -15.48 11.15
N ALA A 229 -0.84 -15.07 12.00
CA ALA A 229 -2.26 -15.13 11.68
C ALA A 229 -2.61 -14.20 10.51
N LEU A 230 -2.05 -13.00 10.47
CA LEU A 230 -2.28 -12.02 9.41
C LEU A 230 -1.72 -12.50 8.07
N ALA A 231 -0.51 -13.06 8.08
CA ALA A 231 0.11 -13.63 6.89
C ALA A 231 -0.67 -14.84 6.37
N ARG A 232 -1.22 -15.69 7.26
CA ARG A 232 -2.11 -16.80 6.87
C ARG A 232 -3.39 -16.29 6.21
N GLU A 233 -4.08 -15.32 6.83
CA GLU A 233 -5.30 -14.73 6.27
C GLU A 233 -5.05 -14.12 4.89
N THR A 234 -3.97 -13.33 4.77
CA THR A 234 -3.58 -12.68 3.51
C THR A 234 -3.27 -13.72 2.41
N ALA A 235 -2.56 -14.79 2.75
CA ALA A 235 -2.26 -15.87 1.81
C ALA A 235 -3.53 -16.57 1.31
N LEU A 236 -4.47 -16.88 2.21
CA LEU A 236 -5.74 -17.52 1.84
C LEU A 236 -6.64 -16.59 1.04
N ARG A 237 -6.68 -15.29 1.35
CA ARG A 237 -7.41 -14.29 0.55
C ARG A 237 -6.82 -14.13 -0.85
N PHE A 238 -5.50 -14.14 -0.97
CA PHE A 238 -4.85 -14.17 -2.28
C PHE A 238 -5.21 -15.43 -3.06
N LEU A 239 -5.09 -16.62 -2.45
CA LEU A 239 -5.46 -17.88 -3.10
C LEU A 239 -6.94 -17.93 -3.49
N PHE A 240 -7.82 -17.40 -2.65
CA PHE A 240 -9.24 -17.30 -2.96
C PHE A 240 -9.48 -16.43 -4.20
N SER A 241 -8.81 -15.29 -4.29
CA SER A 241 -8.84 -14.44 -5.49
C SER A 241 -8.33 -15.17 -6.73
N GLN A 242 -7.29 -16.01 -6.61
CA GLN A 242 -6.79 -16.83 -7.71
C GLN A 242 -7.80 -17.88 -8.18
N LEU A 243 -8.49 -18.56 -7.25
CA LEU A 243 -9.55 -19.51 -7.58
C LEU A 243 -10.71 -18.82 -8.33
N LEU A 244 -11.09 -17.61 -7.91
CA LEU A 244 -12.13 -16.80 -8.56
C LEU A 244 -11.73 -16.37 -9.98
N ILE A 245 -10.48 -15.95 -10.20
CA ILE A 245 -9.97 -15.63 -11.54
C ILE A 245 -9.96 -16.86 -12.45
N GLN A 246 -9.48 -18.00 -11.95
CA GLN A 246 -9.49 -19.25 -12.72
C GLN A 246 -10.91 -19.69 -13.06
N TYR A 247 -11.86 -19.52 -12.13
CA TYR A 247 -13.27 -19.79 -12.35
C TYR A 247 -13.85 -18.86 -13.42
N ALA A 248 -13.67 -17.55 -13.29
CA ALA A 248 -14.14 -16.55 -14.24
C ALA A 248 -13.61 -16.80 -15.66
N ASN A 249 -12.31 -17.12 -15.78
CA ASN A 249 -11.66 -17.40 -17.05
C ASN A 249 -12.33 -18.53 -17.84
N ARG A 250 -12.94 -19.51 -17.14
CA ARG A 250 -13.60 -20.67 -17.73
C ARG A 250 -15.11 -20.51 -17.79
N GLN A 251 -15.75 -20.26 -16.64
CA GLN A 251 -17.21 -20.18 -16.52
C GLN A 251 -17.79 -19.07 -17.39
N PHE A 252 -17.09 -17.93 -17.49
CA PHE A 252 -17.55 -16.80 -18.31
C PHE A 252 -17.02 -16.85 -19.75
N GLY A 253 -16.40 -17.95 -20.17
CA GLY A 253 -15.91 -18.14 -21.53
C GLY A 253 -14.79 -17.17 -21.95
N LEU A 254 -14.06 -16.57 -21.00
CA LEU A 254 -13.01 -15.61 -21.35
C LEU A 254 -11.93 -16.28 -22.21
N ILE A 255 -11.42 -17.46 -21.80
CA ILE A 255 -10.37 -18.17 -22.54
C ILE A 255 -10.87 -18.52 -23.95
N ASP A 256 -12.10 -19.00 -24.06
CA ASP A 256 -12.71 -19.38 -25.34
C ASP A 256 -12.92 -18.15 -26.26
N SER A 257 -13.14 -16.97 -25.67
CA SER A 257 -13.20 -15.69 -26.38
C SER A 257 -11.84 -15.06 -26.70
N GLY A 258 -10.73 -15.74 -26.37
CA GLY A 258 -9.37 -15.24 -26.60
C GLY A 258 -8.84 -14.28 -25.53
N GLN A 259 -9.46 -14.23 -24.35
CA GLN A 259 -9.05 -13.42 -23.20
C GLN A 259 -8.67 -14.29 -22.00
N ARG A 260 -7.59 -13.97 -21.30
CA ARG A 260 -7.27 -14.60 -20.01
C ARG A 260 -6.92 -13.54 -18.98
N ALA A 261 -7.78 -13.36 -17.99
CA ALA A 261 -7.52 -12.48 -16.87
C ALA A 261 -6.46 -13.10 -15.93
N THR A 262 -5.57 -12.27 -15.41
CA THR A 262 -4.60 -12.64 -14.38
C THR A 262 -4.52 -11.57 -13.29
N LEU A 263 -4.18 -12.01 -12.07
CA LEU A 263 -4.05 -11.20 -10.88
C LEU A 263 -2.77 -11.62 -10.13
N TYR A 264 -1.99 -10.67 -9.64
CA TYR A 264 -0.71 -10.90 -8.95
C TYR A 264 -0.32 -9.70 -8.10
N PHE A 265 0.63 -9.85 -7.18
CA PHE A 265 1.21 -8.71 -6.47
C PHE A 265 2.31 -8.06 -7.31
N ALA A 266 2.28 -6.74 -7.49
CA ALA A 266 3.38 -5.98 -8.07
C ALA A 266 3.38 -4.54 -7.55
N PRO A 267 4.53 -3.99 -7.11
CA PRO A 267 4.58 -2.71 -6.38
C PRO A 267 4.63 -1.48 -7.29
N HIS A 268 4.79 -1.65 -8.60
CA HIS A 268 4.98 -0.58 -9.57
C HIS A 268 3.89 -0.58 -10.63
N PRO A 269 3.48 0.59 -11.14
CA PRO A 269 2.69 0.67 -12.35
C PRO A 269 3.45 0.02 -13.52
N PRO A 270 2.77 -0.79 -14.36
CA PRO A 270 3.40 -1.47 -15.49
C PRO A 270 4.09 -0.53 -16.47
N LEU A 271 5.27 -0.91 -16.99
CA LEU A 271 6.07 -0.13 -17.94
C LEU A 271 5.27 0.27 -19.17
N ARG A 272 4.50 -0.67 -19.73
CA ARG A 272 3.63 -0.41 -20.89
C ARG A 272 2.55 0.62 -20.55
N GLN A 273 1.97 0.57 -19.35
CA GLN A 273 1.03 1.58 -18.87
C GLN A 273 1.71 2.94 -18.69
N LYS A 274 2.95 2.99 -18.17
CA LYS A 274 3.75 4.24 -18.08
C LYS A 274 4.00 4.84 -19.47
N ARG A 275 4.35 3.99 -20.46
CA ARG A 275 4.56 4.40 -21.85
C ARG A 275 3.27 4.93 -22.49
N LEU A 276 2.15 4.23 -22.32
CA LEU A 276 0.85 4.69 -22.82
C LEU A 276 0.44 6.03 -22.22
N ASN A 277 0.63 6.21 -20.90
CA ASN A 277 0.35 7.45 -20.19
C ASN A 277 1.11 8.67 -20.76
N ALA A 278 2.30 8.46 -21.31
CA ALA A 278 3.07 9.51 -21.97
C ALA A 278 2.56 9.86 -23.40
N LEU A 279 1.71 9.03 -23.98
CA LEU A 279 1.19 9.16 -25.35
C LEU A 279 -0.25 9.70 -25.41
N ILE A 280 -1.00 9.64 -24.32
CA ILE A 280 -2.42 10.01 -24.26
C ILE A 280 -2.69 11.18 -23.32
N SER A 281 -3.88 11.78 -23.41
CA SER A 281 -4.31 12.79 -22.45
C SER A 281 -4.71 12.18 -21.11
N ASP A 282 -4.54 12.95 -20.04
CA ASP A 282 -4.94 12.58 -18.68
C ASP A 282 -6.42 12.17 -18.58
N SER A 283 -7.32 12.88 -19.25
CA SER A 283 -8.75 12.51 -19.31
C SER A 283 -8.99 11.15 -19.97
N PHE A 284 -8.23 10.82 -21.02
CA PHE A 284 -8.38 9.56 -21.73
C PHE A 284 -7.77 8.40 -20.93
N TYR A 285 -6.63 8.64 -20.27
CA TYR A 285 -6.04 7.69 -19.33
C TYR A 285 -7.04 7.28 -18.24
N ARG A 286 -7.71 8.26 -17.61
CA ARG A 286 -8.75 7.97 -16.60
C ARG A 286 -9.91 7.17 -17.17
N SER A 287 -10.38 7.49 -18.38
CA SER A 287 -11.49 6.73 -18.99
C SER A 287 -11.16 5.27 -19.27
N LEU A 288 -9.88 4.97 -19.52
CA LEU A 288 -9.40 3.62 -19.78
C LEU A 288 -9.21 2.81 -18.49
N PHE A 289 -8.60 3.42 -17.47
CA PHE A 289 -8.08 2.67 -16.31
C PHE A 289 -8.87 2.88 -15.02
N MET A 290 -9.52 4.03 -14.82
CA MET A 290 -10.21 4.31 -13.56
C MET A 290 -11.45 3.43 -13.43
N SER A 291 -11.53 2.68 -12.33
CA SER A 291 -12.66 1.78 -12.09
C SER A 291 -13.93 2.60 -11.76
N PRO A 292 -15.10 2.20 -12.30
CA PRO A 292 -16.33 2.93 -12.10
C PRO A 292 -17.04 2.66 -10.76
N CYS A 293 -16.35 2.08 -9.77
CA CYS A 293 -16.88 1.94 -8.40
C CYS A 293 -18.21 1.14 -8.35
N LEU A 294 -18.24 -0.05 -8.97
CA LEU A 294 -19.40 -0.94 -8.97
C LEU A 294 -19.59 -1.70 -7.65
N SER A 295 -18.54 -2.00 -6.91
CA SER A 295 -18.58 -2.75 -5.65
C SER A 295 -17.89 -1.98 -4.53
N GLY A 296 -18.44 -2.01 -3.31
CA GLY A 296 -17.85 -1.41 -2.12
C GLY A 296 -18.55 -0.15 -1.59
N TRP A 297 -19.43 0.48 -2.37
CA TRP A 297 -20.14 1.71 -1.97
C TRP A 297 -21.61 1.67 -2.37
N ASP A 298 -22.43 2.35 -1.58
CA ASP A 298 -23.86 2.55 -1.85
C ASP A 298 -24.10 3.51 -3.02
N ASP A 299 -23.35 4.63 -3.06
CA ASP A 299 -23.30 5.58 -4.18
C ASP A 299 -21.95 5.45 -4.90
N GLY A 300 -21.92 4.56 -5.90
CA GLY A 300 -20.74 4.32 -6.71
C GLY A 300 -20.33 5.53 -7.57
N GLU A 301 -21.28 6.37 -7.99
CA GLU A 301 -20.99 7.52 -8.83
C GLU A 301 -20.32 8.64 -8.02
N ALA A 302 -20.70 8.83 -6.76
CA ALA A 302 -20.01 9.73 -5.84
C ALA A 302 -18.58 9.26 -5.58
N LYS A 303 -18.37 7.97 -5.32
CA LYS A 303 -17.01 7.44 -5.16
C LYS A 303 -16.18 7.58 -6.44
N HIS A 304 -16.77 7.33 -7.61
CA HIS A 304 -16.07 7.54 -8.90
C HIS A 304 -15.68 9.01 -9.13
N ARG A 305 -16.54 9.98 -8.77
CA ARG A 305 -16.20 11.41 -8.79
C ARG A 305 -15.08 11.75 -7.81
N TYR A 306 -15.08 11.14 -6.63
CA TYR A 306 -13.99 11.28 -5.66
C TYR A 306 -12.66 10.72 -6.20
N MET A 307 -12.66 9.54 -6.81
CA MET A 307 -11.44 8.98 -7.43
C MET A 307 -10.93 9.86 -8.58
N HIS A 308 -11.82 10.47 -9.34
CA HIS A 308 -11.44 11.47 -10.35
C HIS A 308 -10.74 12.67 -9.70
N LEU A 309 -11.24 13.17 -8.56
CA LEU A 309 -10.59 14.24 -7.80
C LEU A 309 -9.17 13.81 -7.38
N CYS A 310 -9.02 12.63 -6.78
CA CYS A 310 -7.71 12.10 -6.36
C CYS A 310 -6.69 12.08 -7.50
N HIS A 311 -7.06 11.53 -8.65
CA HIS A 311 -6.19 11.54 -9.83
C HIS A 311 -5.87 12.97 -10.32
N THR A 312 -6.79 13.93 -10.20
CA THR A 312 -6.55 15.32 -10.63
C THR A 312 -5.57 16.02 -9.69
N VAL A 313 -5.73 15.82 -8.39
CA VAL A 313 -4.88 16.42 -7.37
C VAL A 313 -3.46 15.90 -7.48
N LEU A 314 -3.26 14.58 -7.63
CA LEU A 314 -1.93 13.99 -7.77
C LEU A 314 -1.21 14.47 -9.05
N SER A 315 -1.90 14.53 -10.19
CA SER A 315 -1.36 15.10 -11.42
C SER A 315 -0.92 16.56 -11.25
N ARG A 316 -1.73 17.39 -10.58
CA ARG A 316 -1.41 18.81 -10.30
C ARG A 316 -0.26 18.95 -9.30
N SER A 317 -0.27 18.14 -8.24
CA SER A 317 0.77 18.14 -7.22
C SER A 317 2.14 17.85 -7.84
N GLN A 318 2.26 16.88 -8.74
CA GLN A 318 3.52 16.60 -9.44
C GLN A 318 4.04 17.78 -10.28
N LEU A 319 3.15 18.58 -10.88
CA LEU A 319 3.53 19.81 -11.57
C LEU A 319 4.04 20.88 -10.58
N ASN A 320 3.37 21.03 -9.44
CA ASN A 320 3.79 21.96 -8.38
C ASN A 320 5.11 21.53 -7.72
N ALA A 321 5.43 20.23 -7.70
CA ALA A 321 6.70 19.71 -7.20
C ALA A 321 7.90 20.30 -7.98
N VAL A 322 7.74 20.51 -9.30
CA VAL A 322 8.78 21.11 -10.15
C VAL A 322 9.09 22.55 -9.73
N ILE A 323 8.08 23.32 -9.35
CA ILE A 323 8.24 24.69 -8.86
C ILE A 323 9.05 24.68 -7.56
N LYS A 324 8.69 23.79 -6.63
CA LYS A 324 9.42 23.59 -5.36
C LYS A 324 10.87 23.14 -5.59
N LEU A 325 11.15 22.31 -6.59
CA LEU A 325 12.52 21.92 -6.94
C LEU A 325 13.37 23.11 -7.41
N ARG A 326 12.76 24.06 -8.13
CA ARG A 326 13.43 25.30 -8.53
C ARG A 326 13.70 26.20 -7.32
N GLU A 327 12.72 26.37 -6.43
CA GLU A 327 12.87 27.15 -5.19
C GLU A 327 13.93 26.54 -4.25
N ALA A 328 13.99 25.21 -4.17
CA ALA A 328 15.03 24.49 -3.46
C ALA A 328 16.42 24.59 -4.15
N GLY A 329 16.55 25.26 -5.30
CA GLY A 329 17.81 25.37 -6.04
C GLY A 329 18.36 24.02 -6.54
N ILE A 330 17.49 23.01 -6.69
CA ILE A 330 17.85 21.70 -7.25
C ILE A 330 17.84 21.77 -8.77
N VAL A 331 16.84 22.45 -9.33
CA VAL A 331 16.73 22.77 -10.75
C VAL A 331 17.23 24.20 -10.94
N ALA A 332 18.41 24.34 -11.55
CA ALA A 332 19.11 25.62 -11.65
C ALA A 332 18.77 26.41 -12.93
N ASN A 333 18.25 25.76 -13.97
CA ASN A 333 17.97 26.35 -15.28
C ASN A 333 16.49 26.19 -15.65
N ASN A 334 15.98 27.07 -16.52
CA ASN A 334 14.63 26.96 -17.08
C ASN A 334 14.46 25.78 -18.07
N LEU A 335 15.53 25.04 -18.34
CA LEU A 335 15.50 23.77 -19.06
C LEU A 335 15.05 22.67 -18.08
N VAL A 336 13.75 22.40 -18.08
CA VAL A 336 13.11 21.36 -17.27
C VAL A 336 12.33 20.43 -18.18
N VAL A 337 12.40 19.13 -17.93
CA VAL A 337 11.47 18.19 -18.56
C VAL A 337 10.12 18.35 -17.86
N LEU A 338 9.14 18.96 -18.53
CA LEU A 338 7.80 19.04 -17.94
C LEU A 338 7.25 17.63 -17.72
N PRO A 339 6.75 17.32 -16.51
CA PRO A 339 6.06 16.06 -16.28
C PRO A 339 4.87 15.90 -17.23
N SER A 340 4.47 14.66 -17.48
CA SER A 340 3.15 14.44 -18.09
C SER A 340 2.08 15.07 -17.21
N THR A 341 1.05 15.64 -17.83
CA THR A 341 -0.14 16.13 -17.10
C THR A 341 -0.99 14.99 -16.54
N SER A 342 -0.65 13.74 -16.89
CA SER A 342 -1.29 12.53 -16.40
C SER A 342 -0.35 11.77 -15.48
N ASN A 343 -0.85 11.41 -14.29
CA ASN A 343 -0.09 10.72 -13.26
C ASN A 343 -0.63 9.30 -13.04
N ILE A 344 0.29 8.35 -12.86
CA ILE A 344 0.04 6.91 -12.72
C ILE A 344 0.15 6.43 -11.26
N SER A 345 0.37 7.32 -10.31
CA SER A 345 0.75 6.98 -8.94
C SER A 345 -0.37 6.28 -8.18
N LEU A 346 -1.62 6.38 -8.59
CA LEU A 346 -2.71 5.56 -8.03
C LEU A 346 -2.67 4.09 -8.48
N ALA A 347 -1.80 3.73 -9.42
CA ALA A 347 -1.46 2.35 -9.75
C ALA A 347 -0.20 1.84 -9.00
N ASN A 348 0.34 2.60 -8.02
CA ASN A 348 1.43 2.14 -7.14
C ASN A 348 0.88 1.23 -6.04
N ASN A 349 0.74 -0.05 -6.35
CA ASN A 349 0.13 -0.99 -5.42
C ASN A 349 1.02 -1.27 -4.20
N GLY A 350 0.44 -1.33 -3.00
CA GLY A 350 1.12 -1.72 -1.78
C GLY A 350 0.28 -2.61 -0.87
N THR A 351 0.75 -2.76 0.36
CA THR A 351 0.00 -3.41 1.43
C THR A 351 -0.11 -2.44 2.60
N HIS A 352 -1.31 -2.30 3.14
CA HIS A 352 -1.52 -1.59 4.40
C HIS A 352 -1.74 -2.59 5.52
N ILE A 353 -1.08 -2.40 6.65
CA ILE A 353 -1.29 -3.24 7.84
C ILE A 353 -1.88 -2.37 8.93
N SER A 354 -3.11 -2.68 9.31
CA SER A 354 -3.85 -2.03 10.39
C SER A 354 -3.73 -2.83 11.68
N LEU A 355 -3.49 -2.13 12.79
CA LEU A 355 -3.54 -2.64 14.15
C LEU A 355 -4.70 -1.98 14.90
N GLY A 356 -5.52 -2.77 15.57
CA GLY A 356 -6.55 -2.29 16.49
C GLY A 356 -6.18 -2.57 17.95
N SER A 357 -6.57 -1.69 18.86
CA SER A 357 -6.47 -1.90 20.30
C SER A 357 -7.86 -2.18 20.86
N ARG A 358 -8.07 -3.35 21.47
CA ARG A 358 -9.34 -3.69 22.13
C ARG A 358 -9.63 -2.77 23.32
N ARG A 359 -8.61 -2.42 24.10
CA ARG A 359 -8.73 -1.55 25.28
C ARG A 359 -9.13 -0.14 24.88
N LEU A 360 -8.40 0.47 23.95
CA LEU A 360 -8.75 1.83 23.49
C LEU A 360 -10.12 1.86 22.83
N THR A 361 -10.42 0.85 21.99
CA THR A 361 -11.74 0.71 21.37
C THR A 361 -12.85 0.56 22.40
N GLY A 362 -12.67 -0.31 23.41
CA GLY A 362 -13.63 -0.51 24.49
C GLY A 362 -13.86 0.75 25.32
N CYS A 363 -12.80 1.52 25.61
CA CYS A 363 -12.93 2.81 26.28
C CYS A 363 -13.69 3.83 25.42
N MET A 364 -13.46 3.88 24.11
CA MET A 364 -14.22 4.77 23.20
C MET A 364 -15.69 4.37 23.05
N GLN A 365 -16.01 3.08 23.21
CA GLN A 365 -17.38 2.56 23.20
C GLN A 365 -18.16 2.90 24.47
N ASP A 366 -17.47 3.03 25.61
CA ASP A 366 -18.08 3.38 26.89
C ASP A 366 -18.04 4.91 27.13
N PRO A 367 -19.18 5.62 27.04
CA PRO A 367 -19.22 7.07 27.28
C PRO A 367 -18.79 7.47 28.71
N GLY A 368 -18.82 6.54 29.67
CA GLY A 368 -18.40 6.74 31.05
C GLY A 368 -16.89 6.54 31.30
N SER A 369 -16.14 6.06 30.31
CA SER A 369 -14.72 5.71 30.46
C SER A 369 -13.81 6.91 30.73
N GLY A 370 -14.25 8.12 30.34
CA GLY A 370 -13.44 9.34 30.42
C GLY A 370 -12.29 9.43 29.40
N PHE A 371 -12.21 8.49 28.46
CA PHE A 371 -11.32 8.51 27.29
C PHE A 371 -12.14 8.88 26.05
N GLY A 372 -11.85 10.04 25.45
CA GLY A 372 -12.59 10.55 24.29
C GLY A 372 -11.71 10.88 23.09
N PRO A 373 -12.29 11.51 22.06
CA PRO A 373 -11.58 11.86 20.83
C PRO A 373 -10.34 12.74 21.06
N ALA A 374 -10.37 13.60 22.08
CA ALA A 374 -9.23 14.47 22.41
C ALA A 374 -8.04 13.66 22.93
N GLU A 375 -8.27 12.69 23.83
CA GLU A 375 -7.24 11.77 24.31
C GLU A 375 -6.73 10.86 23.19
N GLU A 376 -7.64 10.25 22.41
CA GLU A 376 -7.28 9.41 21.26
C GLU A 376 -6.35 10.17 20.29
N LYS A 377 -6.70 11.42 19.97
CA LYS A 377 -5.90 12.26 19.08
C LYS A 377 -4.55 12.65 19.68
N HIS A 378 -4.54 13.06 20.95
CA HIS A 378 -3.31 13.50 21.61
C HIS A 378 -2.25 12.40 21.66
N TYR A 379 -2.61 11.22 22.17
CA TYR A 379 -1.67 10.12 22.29
C TYR A 379 -1.42 9.41 20.95
N GLY A 380 -2.42 9.39 20.07
CA GLY A 380 -2.28 8.90 18.70
C GLY A 380 -1.20 9.63 17.92
N ASP A 381 -1.24 10.97 17.93
CA ASP A 381 -0.26 11.79 17.22
C ASP A 381 1.15 11.63 17.77
N LEU A 382 1.30 11.59 19.11
CA LEU A 382 2.60 11.36 19.74
C LEU A 382 3.16 9.96 19.42
N ALA A 383 2.29 8.94 19.38
CA ALA A 383 2.70 7.60 19.00
C ALA A 383 3.23 7.58 17.55
N ILE A 384 2.54 8.25 16.61
CA ILE A 384 3.01 8.37 15.22
C ILE A 384 4.38 9.06 15.16
N LYS A 385 4.57 10.18 15.86
CA LYS A 385 5.87 10.87 15.93
C LYS A 385 7.01 9.95 16.38
N ILE A 386 6.76 9.11 17.39
CA ILE A 386 7.75 8.15 17.89
C ILE A 386 8.01 7.07 16.84
N VAL A 387 6.96 6.44 16.31
CA VAL A 387 7.03 5.35 15.32
C VAL A 387 7.82 5.76 14.07
N GLU A 388 7.67 7.00 13.59
CA GLU A 388 8.39 7.51 12.41
C GLU A 388 9.92 7.35 12.51
N HIS A 389 10.50 7.36 13.71
CA HIS A 389 11.94 7.17 13.94
C HIS A 389 12.41 5.73 13.65
N PHE A 390 11.49 4.76 13.76
CA PHE A 390 11.76 3.33 13.58
C PHE A 390 11.44 2.83 12.17
N LEU A 391 10.72 3.60 11.35
CA LEU A 391 10.36 3.23 9.98
C LEU A 391 11.53 2.77 9.07
N PRO A 392 12.77 3.28 9.22
CA PRO A 392 13.93 2.77 8.48
C PRO A 392 14.23 1.27 8.69
N LEU A 393 13.70 0.64 9.75
CA LEU A 393 13.82 -0.80 9.99
C LEU A 393 12.96 -1.64 9.03
N PHE A 394 11.89 -1.09 8.46
CA PHE A 394 10.98 -1.82 7.58
C PHE A 394 11.43 -1.76 6.11
N VAL A 395 11.91 -0.60 5.68
CA VAL A 395 12.23 -0.29 4.28
C VAL A 395 13.31 -1.23 3.73
N GLY A 396 12.99 -1.90 2.63
CA GLY A 396 13.84 -2.89 1.97
C GLY A 396 14.10 -4.17 2.78
N THR A 397 13.59 -4.25 4.02
CA THR A 397 13.93 -5.30 4.99
C THR A 397 12.96 -6.46 4.89
N PHE A 398 11.67 -6.15 5.00
CA PHE A 398 10.57 -7.11 4.89
C PHE A 398 9.79 -6.92 3.60
N SER A 399 9.58 -5.68 3.15
CA SER A 399 9.05 -5.38 1.82
C SER A 399 10.06 -4.59 1.00
N ALA A 400 9.94 -4.63 -0.32
CA ALA A 400 10.74 -3.80 -1.21
C ALA A 400 10.01 -3.53 -2.53
N ALA A 401 10.55 -2.60 -3.32
CA ALA A 401 10.11 -2.35 -4.69
C ALA A 401 11.34 -2.02 -5.55
N PRO A 402 12.20 -3.02 -5.86
CA PRO A 402 13.40 -2.82 -6.65
C PRO A 402 13.09 -2.14 -7.99
N TYR A 403 13.89 -1.15 -8.38
CA TYR A 403 13.70 -0.44 -9.65
C TYR A 403 15.01 0.09 -10.21
N ARG A 404 15.18 0.01 -11.53
CA ARG A 404 16.36 0.49 -12.25
C ARG A 404 16.02 1.78 -13.00
N ILE A 405 16.86 2.81 -12.85
CA ILE A 405 16.69 4.12 -13.49
C ILE A 405 17.94 4.42 -14.31
N ASP A 406 17.82 4.49 -15.64
CA ASP A 406 18.95 4.85 -16.49
C ASP A 406 19.35 6.32 -16.32
N PHE A 407 20.59 6.65 -16.68
CA PHE A 407 21.08 8.03 -16.59
C PHE A 407 20.15 9.03 -17.29
N MET A 408 19.57 8.60 -18.42
CA MET A 408 18.64 9.35 -19.26
C MET A 408 17.36 9.77 -18.55
N ASP A 409 16.90 8.94 -17.62
CA ASP A 409 15.68 9.16 -16.87
C ASP A 409 15.97 9.75 -15.49
N PHE A 410 17.25 9.97 -15.16
CA PHE A 410 17.71 10.46 -13.86
C PHE A 410 17.55 11.98 -13.69
N HIS A 411 16.44 12.51 -14.20
CA HIS A 411 16.04 13.89 -14.07
C HIS A 411 15.47 14.17 -12.67
N PRO A 412 15.89 15.23 -11.95
CA PRO A 412 15.35 15.52 -10.62
C PRO A 412 13.83 15.65 -10.59
N GLU A 413 13.24 16.27 -11.61
CA GLU A 413 11.78 16.42 -11.81
C GLU A 413 11.02 15.11 -11.96
N ARG A 414 11.71 14.00 -12.29
CA ARG A 414 11.14 12.66 -12.39
C ARG A 414 11.48 11.82 -11.17
N VAL A 415 12.77 11.74 -10.83
CA VAL A 415 13.30 10.82 -9.81
C VAL A 415 12.94 11.23 -8.39
N LEU A 416 12.80 12.54 -8.12
CA LEU A 416 12.41 13.00 -6.79
C LEU A 416 10.91 12.89 -6.54
N GLY A 417 10.10 12.50 -7.53
CA GLY A 417 8.68 12.21 -7.38
C GLY A 417 7.95 13.28 -6.57
N PHE A 418 7.35 12.85 -5.45
CA PHE A 418 6.62 13.73 -4.54
C PHE A 418 7.46 14.28 -3.38
N LEU A 419 8.74 13.91 -3.25
CA LEU A 419 9.62 14.36 -2.16
C LEU A 419 9.64 15.88 -1.94
N PRO A 420 9.48 16.76 -2.96
CA PRO A 420 9.36 18.21 -2.73
C PRO A 420 8.16 18.64 -1.86
N HIS A 421 7.14 17.78 -1.73
CA HIS A 421 5.98 17.98 -0.84
C HIS A 421 6.12 17.25 0.50
N GLU A 422 7.13 16.39 0.65
CA GLU A 422 7.30 15.49 1.79
C GLU A 422 8.53 15.83 2.64
N LEU A 423 9.44 16.65 2.10
CA LEU A 423 10.66 17.10 2.76
C LEU A 423 10.87 18.61 2.61
N ASP A 424 11.39 19.22 3.67
CA ASP A 424 11.91 20.58 3.68
C ASP A 424 13.07 20.72 2.68
N PHE A 425 13.22 21.93 2.12
CA PHE A 425 14.25 22.24 1.12
C PHE A 425 15.67 21.92 1.58
N THR A 426 15.95 21.99 2.88
CA THR A 426 17.26 21.65 3.43
C THR A 426 17.54 20.15 3.28
N HIS A 427 16.64 19.31 3.79
CA HIS A 427 16.83 17.86 3.76
C HIS A 427 16.68 17.29 2.35
N LEU A 428 15.77 17.84 1.53
CA LEU A 428 15.62 17.47 0.13
C LEU A 428 16.92 17.67 -0.65
N ARG A 429 17.57 18.84 -0.52
CA ARG A 429 18.88 19.11 -1.15
C ARG A 429 19.97 18.17 -0.63
N MET A 430 19.99 17.91 0.67
CA MET A 430 20.98 17.02 1.28
C MET A 430 20.83 15.59 0.74
N LEU A 431 19.60 15.08 0.69
CA LEU A 431 19.25 13.77 0.15
C LEU A 431 19.64 13.71 -1.33
N TRP A 432 19.16 14.64 -2.16
CA TRP A 432 19.45 14.66 -3.59
C TRP A 432 20.95 14.67 -3.89
N ARG A 433 21.71 15.48 -3.16
CA ARG A 433 23.16 15.53 -3.32
C ARG A 433 23.84 14.19 -3.00
N ARG A 434 23.39 13.51 -1.96
CA ARG A 434 23.92 12.18 -1.60
C ARG A 434 23.49 11.12 -2.60
N TRP A 435 22.29 11.23 -3.14
CA TRP A 435 21.77 10.34 -4.17
C TRP A 435 22.59 10.45 -5.47
N LYS A 436 22.89 11.66 -5.96
CA LYS A 436 23.79 11.84 -7.12
C LYS A 436 25.17 11.22 -6.94
N ILE A 437 25.69 11.20 -5.71
CA ILE A 437 26.98 10.55 -5.40
C ILE A 437 26.83 9.02 -5.43
N LYS A 438 25.72 8.49 -4.89
CA LYS A 438 25.39 7.05 -4.94
C LYS A 438 25.26 6.56 -6.38
N ALA A 439 24.60 7.33 -7.24
CA ALA A 439 24.40 7.02 -8.66
C ALA A 439 25.67 7.15 -9.52
N HIS A 440 26.84 7.44 -8.93
CA HIS A 440 28.13 7.57 -9.62
C HIS A 440 28.13 8.54 -10.83
N MET A 441 27.28 9.58 -10.79
CA MET A 441 27.08 10.49 -11.92
C MET A 441 28.15 11.59 -12.01
N LYS A 442 29.42 11.25 -12.20
CA LYS A 442 30.52 12.23 -12.25
C LYS A 442 31.22 12.27 -13.60
N ILE A 443 31.44 13.49 -14.10
CA ILE A 443 32.33 13.79 -15.21
C ILE A 443 33.39 14.78 -14.70
N LEU A 444 34.67 14.44 -14.84
CA LEU A 444 35.81 15.28 -14.39
C LEU A 444 35.66 15.79 -12.94
N GLY A 445 35.17 14.92 -12.04
CA GLY A 445 34.99 15.23 -10.62
C GLY A 445 33.73 16.04 -10.26
N ARG A 446 32.96 16.52 -11.25
CA ARG A 446 31.71 17.25 -11.05
C ARG A 446 30.51 16.32 -11.24
N CYS A 447 29.52 16.39 -10.34
CA CYS A 447 28.28 15.64 -10.50
C CYS A 447 27.43 16.27 -11.60
N ILE A 448 27.02 15.48 -12.60
CA ILE A 448 26.17 15.93 -13.71
C ILE A 448 24.88 15.10 -13.70
N THR A 449 23.74 15.77 -13.84
CA THR A 449 22.43 15.16 -14.09
C THR A 449 22.09 15.34 -15.56
N PRO A 450 21.23 14.50 -16.16
CA PRO A 450 20.72 14.78 -17.50
C PRO A 450 20.05 16.17 -17.52
N PHE A 451 20.18 16.87 -18.64
CA PHE A 451 19.75 18.27 -18.77
C PHE A 451 19.23 18.62 -20.17
N GLY A 452 19.15 17.66 -21.09
CA GLY A 452 18.87 17.93 -22.49
C GLY A 452 17.90 16.95 -23.13
N PRO A 453 17.73 17.04 -24.47
CA PRO A 453 16.98 16.04 -25.22
C PRO A 453 17.63 14.66 -25.10
N GLU A 454 16.83 13.59 -25.14
CA GLU A 454 17.30 12.21 -24.93
C GLU A 454 18.48 11.80 -25.81
N TRP A 455 18.61 12.31 -27.04
CA TRP A 455 19.74 11.95 -27.90
C TRP A 455 21.08 12.50 -27.37
N LEU A 456 21.07 13.69 -26.76
CA LEU A 456 22.25 14.34 -26.19
C LEU A 456 22.69 13.60 -24.93
N ASP A 457 21.75 13.38 -24.02
CA ASP A 457 22.02 12.69 -22.77
C ASP A 457 22.48 11.23 -23.04
N ARG A 458 22.00 10.57 -24.11
CA ARG A 458 22.43 9.20 -24.50
C ARG A 458 23.88 9.20 -24.93
N THR A 459 24.29 10.26 -25.62
CA THR A 459 25.67 10.43 -26.11
C THR A 459 26.60 10.69 -24.93
N LEU A 460 26.19 11.54 -23.98
CA LEU A 460 26.91 11.77 -22.72
C LEU A 460 27.03 10.48 -21.88
N ALA A 461 25.94 9.74 -21.74
CA ALA A 461 25.92 8.48 -21.01
C ALA A 461 26.92 7.48 -21.57
N ARG A 462 26.95 7.31 -22.90
CA ARG A 462 27.90 6.43 -23.58
C ARG A 462 29.34 6.91 -23.46
N GLY A 463 29.59 8.21 -23.70
CA GLY A 463 30.94 8.78 -23.67
C GLY A 463 31.62 8.73 -22.31
N PHE A 464 30.83 8.80 -21.23
CA PHE A 464 31.35 8.85 -19.86
C PHE A 464 30.96 7.63 -18.99
N GLY A 465 30.34 6.60 -19.58
CA GLY A 465 29.94 5.38 -18.86
C GLY A 465 28.89 5.61 -17.77
N LEU A 466 28.03 6.62 -17.92
CA LEU A 466 27.02 6.96 -16.92
C LEU A 466 25.82 6.02 -17.07
N LYS A 467 25.61 5.16 -16.07
CA LYS A 467 24.55 4.14 -16.10
C LYS A 467 23.25 4.59 -15.45
N GLY A 468 23.28 5.58 -14.55
CA GLY A 468 22.16 5.93 -13.68
C GLY A 468 22.25 5.19 -12.34
N ASP A 469 21.12 4.75 -11.78
CA ASP A 469 21.07 4.16 -10.44
C ASP A 469 20.12 2.96 -10.32
N PHE A 470 20.26 2.25 -9.21
CA PHE A 470 19.37 1.18 -8.77
C PHE A 470 18.79 1.54 -7.39
N VAL A 471 17.46 1.49 -7.28
CA VAL A 471 16.71 1.90 -6.07
C VAL A 471 16.12 0.66 -5.40
N PRO A 472 16.41 0.41 -4.11
CA PRO A 472 15.87 -0.75 -3.39
C PRO A 472 14.34 -0.74 -3.23
N ASP A 473 13.75 0.43 -2.98
CA ASP A 473 12.31 0.58 -2.81
C ASP A 473 11.82 1.88 -3.45
N PHE A 474 11.54 1.83 -4.75
CA PHE A 474 11.20 3.03 -5.53
C PHE A 474 9.74 3.47 -5.34
N ARG A 475 8.84 2.56 -4.95
CA ARG A 475 7.44 2.87 -4.66
C ARG A 475 7.33 3.98 -3.60
N LEU A 476 8.15 3.90 -2.55
CA LEU A 476 8.18 4.88 -1.47
C LEU A 476 8.76 6.26 -1.85
N ILE A 477 9.17 6.44 -3.11
CA ILE A 477 9.64 7.71 -3.68
C ILE A 477 8.70 8.22 -4.77
N ASP A 478 8.19 7.31 -5.61
CA ASP A 478 7.32 7.60 -6.78
C ASP A 478 5.82 7.72 -6.42
N TYR A 479 5.48 7.53 -5.15
CA TYR A 479 4.13 7.65 -4.59
C TYR A 479 4.12 8.64 -3.43
N LEU A 480 3.05 9.44 -3.36
CA LEU A 480 2.84 10.39 -2.27
C LEU A 480 2.48 9.62 -1.00
N VAL A 481 3.38 9.58 -0.02
CA VAL A 481 3.26 8.78 1.21
C VAL A 481 3.25 9.61 2.48
N ALA A 482 3.77 10.84 2.47
CA ALA A 482 3.92 11.64 3.69
C ALA A 482 3.89 13.16 3.43
N LEU A 483 2.70 13.77 3.44
CA LEU A 483 2.60 15.22 3.31
C LEU A 483 3.27 15.94 4.48
N MET A 484 4.05 16.97 4.15
CA MET A 484 4.72 17.80 5.13
C MET A 484 3.75 18.81 5.76
N ALA A 485 3.86 19.02 7.07
CA ALA A 485 3.23 20.13 7.77
C ALA A 485 3.57 21.51 7.17
N THR A 486 2.73 22.52 7.45
CA THR A 486 3.06 23.93 7.27
C THR A 486 3.57 24.53 8.58
N ASP A 487 4.12 25.75 8.54
CA ASP A 487 4.60 26.44 9.74
C ASP A 487 3.44 26.79 10.70
N GLU A 488 2.22 26.98 10.19
CA GLU A 488 1.03 27.30 10.99
C GLU A 488 0.19 26.07 11.36
N SER A 489 0.18 25.03 10.53
CA SER A 489 -0.66 23.83 10.70
C SER A 489 0.17 22.56 10.78
N PRO A 490 0.54 22.11 11.99
CA PRO A 490 1.21 20.82 12.17
C PRO A 490 0.28 19.63 11.93
N ALA A 491 0.85 18.53 11.40
CA ALA A 491 0.10 17.29 11.18
C ALA A 491 -0.18 16.49 12.47
N LEU A 492 0.67 16.66 13.50
CA LEU A 492 0.78 15.74 14.64
C LEU A 492 0.88 16.47 16.00
N ASP A 493 0.24 17.63 16.14
CA ASP A 493 0.29 18.44 17.37
C ASP A 493 -0.57 17.90 18.53
N GLY A 494 -1.29 16.79 18.34
CA GLY A 494 -2.16 16.20 19.34
C GLY A 494 -3.45 16.98 19.59
N CYS A 495 -3.76 17.98 18.76
CA CYS A 495 -4.97 18.78 18.87
C CYS A 495 -6.04 18.31 17.88
N LEU A 496 -7.31 18.37 18.30
CA LEU A 496 -8.43 18.06 17.41
C LEU A 496 -8.44 19.00 16.19
N GLY A 497 -8.77 18.44 15.03
CA GLY A 497 -8.88 19.18 13.76
C GLY A 497 -7.55 19.63 13.14
N ASN A 498 -6.39 19.19 13.65
CA ASN A 498 -5.10 19.56 13.06
C ASN A 498 -4.94 19.10 11.61
N GLU A 499 -5.42 17.90 11.28
CA GLU A 499 -5.45 17.37 9.93
C GLU A 499 -6.30 18.26 9.02
N THR A 500 -7.47 18.73 9.49
CA THR A 500 -8.33 19.62 8.71
C THR A 500 -7.66 20.96 8.43
N ARG A 501 -6.98 21.55 9.43
CA ARG A 501 -6.23 22.81 9.26
C ARG A 501 -5.10 22.65 8.23
N LEU A 502 -4.28 21.61 8.38
CA LEU A 502 -3.20 21.32 7.44
C LEU A 502 -3.72 21.06 6.02
N LYS A 503 -4.82 20.31 5.88
CA LYS A 503 -5.44 20.08 4.57
C LYS A 503 -5.92 21.37 3.92
N GLN A 504 -6.47 22.30 4.69
CA GLN A 504 -6.88 23.61 4.18
C GLN A 504 -5.67 24.41 3.69
N ASP A 505 -4.62 24.52 4.50
CA ASP A 505 -3.39 25.23 4.10
C ASP A 505 -2.76 24.63 2.84
N LEU A 506 -2.64 23.31 2.77
CA LEU A 506 -2.12 22.62 1.58
C LEU A 506 -3.03 22.80 0.35
N GLY A 507 -4.33 22.94 0.57
CA GLY A 507 -5.31 23.31 -0.43
C GLY A 507 -5.07 24.72 -0.99
N ASP A 508 -4.88 25.69 -0.12
CA ASP A 508 -4.62 27.08 -0.48
C ASP A 508 -3.27 27.24 -1.19
N MET A 509 -2.28 26.39 -0.87
CA MET A 509 -1.01 26.28 -1.59
C MET A 509 -1.11 25.53 -2.94
N GLY A 510 -2.28 24.98 -3.28
CA GLY A 510 -2.51 24.18 -4.49
C GLY A 510 -1.78 22.83 -4.49
N VAL A 511 -1.32 22.35 -3.34
CA VAL A 511 -0.58 21.08 -3.20
C VAL A 511 -1.53 19.91 -3.04
N PHE A 512 -2.66 20.12 -2.37
CA PHE A 512 -3.58 19.06 -1.96
C PHE A 512 -5.05 19.48 -2.11
N ASP A 513 -5.99 18.56 -1.91
CA ASP A 513 -7.42 18.90 -1.83
C ASP A 513 -7.97 18.51 -0.44
N PRO A 514 -8.68 19.41 0.27
CA PRO A 514 -9.18 19.13 1.61
C PRO A 514 -10.16 17.95 1.72
N CYS A 515 -10.80 17.56 0.62
CA CYS A 515 -11.71 16.42 0.56
C CYS A 515 -10.98 15.08 0.62
N MET A 516 -9.68 15.06 0.32
CA MET A 516 -8.87 13.84 0.37
C MET A 516 -8.35 13.58 1.81
N PRO A 517 -8.09 12.32 2.17
CA PRO A 517 -7.39 11.95 3.40
C PRO A 517 -5.94 12.41 3.37
N LEU A 518 -5.41 12.87 4.49
CA LEU A 518 -3.99 13.21 4.54
C LEU A 518 -3.11 11.95 4.37
N TYR A 519 -2.17 12.00 3.41
CA TYR A 519 -1.20 10.92 3.19
C TYR A 519 -0.14 10.89 4.29
N MET A 520 -0.03 9.76 4.99
CA MET A 520 0.90 9.52 6.09
C MET A 520 1.48 8.10 6.05
N LEU A 521 2.75 7.95 6.45
CA LEU A 521 3.44 6.65 6.54
C LEU A 521 2.82 5.71 7.59
N TYR A 522 2.32 6.33 8.65
CA TYR A 522 1.66 5.69 9.77
C TYR A 522 0.47 6.57 10.18
N ARG A 523 -0.75 6.08 10.02
CA ARG A 523 -1.98 6.87 10.17
C ARG A 523 -2.79 6.37 11.37
N ALA A 524 -3.30 7.28 12.19
CA ALA A 524 -4.26 6.92 13.23
C ALA A 524 -5.59 6.50 12.58
N ARG A 525 -6.14 5.37 13.02
CA ARG A 525 -7.49 4.92 12.71
C ARG A 525 -8.36 5.27 13.92
N CYS A 526 -9.01 6.42 13.86
CA CYS A 526 -9.80 6.95 14.98
C CYS A 526 -11.16 6.28 15.07
N PHE A 527 -11.63 6.02 16.29
CA PHE A 527 -12.88 5.29 16.56
C PHE A 527 -14.09 5.91 15.87
N GLN A 528 -14.23 7.24 15.91
CA GLN A 528 -15.40 7.93 15.35
C GLN A 528 -15.56 7.69 13.84
N THR A 529 -14.46 7.46 13.11
CA THR A 529 -14.48 7.25 11.66
C THR A 529 -14.49 5.77 11.31
N MET A 530 -13.75 4.94 12.05
CA MET A 530 -13.45 3.56 11.68
C MET A 530 -14.24 2.53 12.49
N GLY A 531 -14.86 2.91 13.60
CA GLY A 531 -15.48 1.99 14.56
C GLY A 531 -14.50 1.26 15.48
N PHE A 532 -13.20 1.56 15.39
CA PHE A 532 -12.14 1.05 16.28
C PHE A 532 -11.01 2.08 16.43
N SER A 533 -10.28 1.99 17.55
CA SER A 533 -9.07 2.79 17.80
C SER A 533 -7.82 2.00 17.42
N GLY A 534 -6.99 2.58 16.57
CA GLY A 534 -5.84 1.86 16.03
C GLY A 534 -4.91 2.69 15.18
N PHE A 535 -4.06 2.00 14.43
CA PHE A 535 -3.13 2.61 13.49
C PHE A 535 -2.98 1.77 12.23
N GLU A 536 -2.61 2.42 11.15
CA GLU A 536 -2.34 1.81 9.87
C GLU A 536 -0.95 2.17 9.36
N GLY A 537 -0.14 1.16 9.07
CA GLY A 537 1.11 1.32 8.34
C GLY A 537 0.91 1.25 6.84
N ARG A 538 1.20 2.34 6.13
CA ARG A 538 1.07 2.48 4.66
C ARG A 538 2.41 2.37 3.91
N HIS A 539 3.47 2.01 4.62
CA HIS A 539 4.85 2.03 4.13
C HIS A 539 5.33 0.68 3.58
N TYR A 540 4.46 -0.32 3.42
CA TYR A 540 4.82 -1.61 2.83
C TYR A 540 4.62 -1.63 1.32
N SER A 541 5.67 -2.06 0.62
CA SER A 541 5.67 -2.29 -0.83
C SER A 541 5.29 -3.74 -1.13
N LEU A 542 6.13 -4.50 -1.84
CA LEU A 542 5.91 -5.92 -2.11
C LEU A 542 6.61 -6.80 -1.06
N PHE A 543 5.87 -7.73 -0.47
CA PHE A 543 6.44 -8.87 0.27
C PHE A 543 6.79 -9.97 -0.72
N GLU A 544 8.02 -10.50 -0.67
CA GLU A 544 8.37 -11.69 -1.46
C GLU A 544 7.62 -12.91 -0.91
N ASP A 545 7.68 -13.11 0.41
CA ASP A 545 7.07 -14.24 1.09
C ASP A 545 6.20 -13.74 2.25
N LEU A 546 4.92 -14.12 2.28
CA LEU A 546 3.98 -13.61 3.26
C LEU A 546 4.32 -14.10 4.68
N GLN A 547 4.66 -15.37 4.87
CA GLN A 547 5.02 -15.90 6.19
C GLN A 547 6.39 -15.39 6.66
N ARG A 548 7.38 -15.40 5.78
CA ARG A 548 8.77 -15.05 6.12
C ARG A 548 8.98 -13.55 6.27
N ASP A 549 8.19 -12.72 5.57
CA ASP A 549 8.39 -11.27 5.58
C ASP A 549 7.21 -10.49 6.17
N MET A 550 5.97 -10.78 5.79
CA MET A 550 4.81 -10.02 6.29
C MET A 550 4.55 -10.29 7.78
N ALA A 551 4.64 -11.55 8.23
CA ALA A 551 4.44 -11.88 9.64
C ALA A 551 5.41 -11.14 10.59
N PRO A 552 6.74 -11.21 10.40
CA PRO A 552 7.67 -10.45 11.25
C PRO A 552 7.53 -8.94 11.08
N ALA A 553 7.10 -8.44 9.92
CA ALA A 553 6.83 -7.01 9.73
C ALA A 553 5.64 -6.54 10.59
N ALA A 554 4.54 -7.28 10.60
CA ALA A 554 3.38 -6.97 11.43
C ALA A 554 3.71 -7.05 12.93
N ASN A 555 4.47 -8.07 13.34
CA ASN A 555 4.95 -8.23 14.71
C ASN A 555 5.87 -7.07 15.14
N LEU A 556 6.76 -6.62 14.25
CA LEU A 556 7.61 -5.45 14.52
C LEU A 556 6.79 -4.16 14.59
N GLN A 557 5.78 -3.98 13.74
CA GLN A 557 4.89 -2.82 13.79
C GLN A 557 4.16 -2.77 15.13
N MET A 558 3.62 -3.91 15.59
CA MET A 558 3.01 -4.02 16.92
C MET A 558 4.01 -3.61 18.01
N LEU A 559 5.19 -4.22 18.06
CA LEU A 559 6.21 -3.94 19.07
C LEU A 559 6.61 -2.46 19.14
N VAL A 560 6.87 -1.83 17.98
CA VAL A 560 7.24 -0.42 17.92
C VAL A 560 6.09 0.46 18.41
N THR A 561 4.84 0.07 18.12
CA THR A 561 3.64 0.78 18.59
C THR A 561 3.49 0.64 20.11
N SER A 562 3.60 -0.56 20.68
CA SER A 562 3.54 -0.75 22.14
C SER A 562 4.69 -0.02 22.84
N LEU A 563 5.90 -0.02 22.25
CA LEU A 563 7.04 0.74 22.77
C LEU A 563 6.79 2.25 22.75
N ALA A 564 6.13 2.77 21.70
CA ALA A 564 5.72 4.18 21.67
C ALA A 564 4.79 4.51 22.84
N TYR A 565 3.78 3.67 23.10
CA TYR A 565 2.92 3.84 24.27
C TYR A 565 3.67 3.68 25.60
N LYS A 566 4.64 2.76 25.69
CA LYS A 566 5.53 2.66 26.86
C LYS A 566 6.24 3.98 27.13
N TYR A 567 6.85 4.60 26.12
CA TYR A 567 7.51 5.90 26.28
C TYR A 567 6.55 7.02 26.69
N ILE A 568 5.34 7.02 26.14
CA ILE A 568 4.30 8.00 26.46
C ILE A 568 3.87 7.88 27.93
N PHE A 569 3.48 6.68 28.37
CA PHE A 569 2.92 6.47 29.71
C PHE A 569 3.96 6.53 30.83
N THR A 570 5.20 6.15 30.55
CA THR A 570 6.33 6.36 31.48
C THR A 570 6.77 7.83 31.53
N GLY A 571 6.32 8.66 30.58
CA GLY A 571 6.75 10.05 30.47
C GLY A 571 8.15 10.24 29.90
N ALA A 572 8.74 9.20 29.32
CA ALA A 572 10.05 9.25 28.71
C ALA A 572 10.10 10.06 27.41
N VAL A 573 8.94 10.25 26.76
CA VAL A 573 8.76 11.10 25.57
C VAL A 573 7.41 11.80 25.64
N THR A 574 7.40 13.09 25.34
CA THR A 574 6.23 13.98 25.25
C THR A 574 6.21 14.70 23.89
N HIS A 575 5.14 15.45 23.59
CA HIS A 575 5.11 16.31 22.40
C HIS A 575 6.26 17.33 22.36
N ALA A 576 6.74 17.79 23.52
CA ALA A 576 7.85 18.75 23.59
C ALA A 576 9.20 18.14 23.15
N ASP A 577 9.37 16.83 23.29
CA ASP A 577 10.59 16.12 22.88
C ASP A 577 10.68 15.93 21.35
N ILE A 578 9.56 16.09 20.64
CA ILE A 578 9.47 16.00 19.17
C ILE A 578 8.58 17.16 18.67
N PRO A 579 9.14 18.37 18.57
CA PRO A 579 8.37 19.57 18.24
C PRO A 579 7.68 19.53 16.88
N ASP A 580 6.57 20.25 16.80
CA ASP A 580 5.66 20.38 15.68
C ASP A 580 6.13 21.45 14.68
N HIS A 581 7.18 21.16 13.93
CA HIS A 581 7.72 22.07 12.92
C HIS A 581 8.09 21.31 11.63
N PRO A 582 7.80 21.85 10.43
CA PRO A 582 8.08 21.19 9.14
C PRO A 582 9.54 20.72 8.99
N PHE A 583 10.50 21.58 9.37
CA PHE A 583 11.91 21.22 9.44
C PHE A 583 12.20 19.97 10.30
N ILE A 584 11.61 19.86 11.49
CA ILE A 584 11.83 18.73 12.42
C ILE A 584 11.18 17.45 11.92
N GLU A 585 10.01 17.58 11.29
CA GLU A 585 9.36 16.50 10.55
C GLU A 585 10.19 15.99 9.39
N SER A 586 10.69 16.90 8.58
CA SER A 586 11.58 16.54 7.49
C SER A 586 12.88 15.91 7.98
N GLU A 587 13.44 16.39 9.10
CA GLU A 587 14.69 15.86 9.65
C GLU A 587 14.57 14.39 10.05
N ARG A 588 13.46 13.99 10.69
CA ARG A 588 13.21 12.57 11.06
C ARG A 588 12.80 11.72 9.84
N ARG A 589 11.99 12.26 8.91
CA ARG A 589 11.52 11.53 7.72
C ARG A 589 12.59 11.34 6.64
N GLN A 590 13.61 12.20 6.55
CA GLN A 590 14.70 12.02 5.57
C GLN A 590 15.38 10.64 5.70
N ILE A 591 15.39 10.06 6.91
CA ILE A 591 16.03 8.77 7.19
C ILE A 591 15.26 7.65 6.49
N PHE A 592 13.93 7.72 6.51
CA PHE A 592 13.04 6.79 5.82
C PHE A 592 13.25 6.86 4.30
N PHE A 593 13.07 8.04 3.70
CA PHE A 593 13.23 8.23 2.24
C PHE A 593 14.66 7.96 1.78
N GLY A 594 15.66 8.35 2.56
CA GLY A 594 17.06 8.02 2.30
C GLY A 594 17.30 6.51 2.31
N THR A 595 16.66 5.76 3.20
CA THR A 595 16.74 4.30 3.22
C THR A 595 16.07 3.68 1.99
N ALA A 596 14.90 4.17 1.58
CA ALA A 596 14.18 3.72 0.38
C ALA A 596 15.00 3.93 -0.90
N ALA A 597 15.59 5.13 -1.05
CA ALA A 597 16.49 5.47 -2.15
C ALA A 597 17.84 4.72 -2.09
N GLY A 598 18.16 4.03 -0.99
CA GLY A 598 19.45 3.37 -0.76
C GLY A 598 20.60 4.33 -0.48
N VAL A 599 20.31 5.55 -0.03
CA VAL A 599 21.30 6.58 0.33
C VAL A 599 22.04 6.16 1.61
N PRO A 600 23.39 6.12 1.59
CA PRO A 600 24.15 5.47 2.68
C PRO A 600 24.30 6.32 3.95
N THR A 601 24.02 7.63 3.88
CA THR A 601 24.18 8.54 5.02
C THR A 601 23.18 9.68 4.97
N PHE A 602 22.69 10.11 6.13
CA PHE A 602 21.82 11.26 6.33
C PHE A 602 22.47 12.28 7.29
N TYR A 603 21.80 13.41 7.54
CA TYR A 603 22.31 14.51 8.35
C TYR A 603 21.30 14.94 9.40
N VAL A 604 21.76 15.16 10.62
CA VAL A 604 20.95 15.65 11.75
C VAL A 604 21.63 16.88 12.31
N ARG A 605 20.88 17.94 12.58
CA ARG A 605 21.37 19.17 13.20
C ARG A 605 21.93 18.83 14.59
N THR A 606 23.12 19.34 14.89
CA THR A 606 23.81 19.01 16.14
C THR A 606 23.04 19.51 17.36
N ASP A 607 22.29 20.60 17.23
CA ASP A 607 21.38 21.21 18.21
C ASP A 607 19.90 20.98 17.84
N THR A 608 19.57 19.82 17.26
CA THR A 608 18.17 19.50 16.94
C THR A 608 17.30 19.53 18.21
N PRO A 609 16.13 20.18 18.16
CA PRO A 609 15.17 20.18 19.27
C PRO A 609 14.37 18.88 19.31
N ASN A 610 14.53 17.97 18.34
CA ASN A 610 14.05 16.60 18.45
C ASN A 610 14.97 15.81 19.39
N HIS A 611 14.64 15.85 20.69
CA HIS A 611 15.44 15.23 21.75
C HIS A 611 15.49 13.70 21.63
N LEU A 612 14.43 13.08 21.11
CA LEU A 612 14.41 11.63 20.84
C LEU A 612 15.44 11.26 19.77
N LEU A 613 15.41 11.96 18.62
CA LEU A 613 16.37 11.74 17.54
C LEU A 613 17.80 12.05 17.98
N ALA A 614 18.02 13.14 18.74
CA ALA A 614 19.33 13.47 19.29
C ALA A 614 19.88 12.36 20.20
N ARG A 615 19.03 11.75 21.05
CA ARG A 615 19.40 10.61 21.90
C ARG A 615 19.79 9.39 21.06
N MET A 616 19.01 9.07 20.03
CA MET A 616 19.28 7.96 19.10
C MET A 616 20.58 8.16 18.32
N VAL A 617 20.81 9.35 17.78
CA VAL A 617 22.03 9.69 17.03
C VAL A 617 23.26 9.61 17.92
N ARG A 618 23.21 10.10 19.17
CA ARG A 618 24.33 10.01 20.12
C ARG A 618 24.75 8.57 20.44
N LYS A 619 23.79 7.63 20.47
CA LYS A 619 24.05 6.20 20.66
C LYS A 619 24.50 5.48 19.38
N THR A 620 24.46 6.16 18.22
CA THR A 620 24.80 5.55 16.93
C THR A 620 26.32 5.54 16.72
N ALA A 621 26.86 4.41 16.29
CA ALA A 621 28.29 4.27 16.02
C ALA A 621 28.72 5.05 14.76
N ASN A 622 30.01 5.40 14.67
CA ASN A 622 30.65 6.01 13.48
C ASN A 622 29.99 7.31 12.97
N ILE A 623 29.39 8.09 13.86
CA ILE A 623 28.93 9.44 13.53
C ILE A 623 30.11 10.40 13.38
N ARG A 624 29.95 11.44 12.58
CA ARG A 624 30.96 12.50 12.41
C ARG A 624 30.34 13.84 12.09
N ASN A 625 31.00 14.92 12.48
CA ASN A 625 30.58 16.26 12.05
C ASN A 625 30.74 16.41 10.52
N SER A 626 29.76 17.06 9.90
CA SER A 626 29.76 17.32 8.47
C SER A 626 30.71 18.48 8.15
N ARG A 627 31.74 18.21 7.34
CA ARG A 627 32.62 19.28 6.82
C ARG A 627 31.93 20.22 5.82
N ARG A 628 30.80 19.80 5.26
CA ARG A 628 30.09 20.53 4.19
C ARG A 628 28.89 21.32 4.70
N TYR A 629 28.21 20.79 5.70
CA TYR A 629 27.04 21.40 6.31
C TYR A 629 27.41 21.70 7.76
N ALA A 630 27.88 22.93 8.01
CA ALA A 630 28.25 23.36 9.36
C ALA A 630 27.05 23.20 10.30
N GLY A 631 27.29 22.71 11.52
CA GLY A 631 26.22 22.45 12.50
C GLY A 631 25.44 21.15 12.28
N TYR A 632 25.88 20.26 11.37
CA TYR A 632 25.24 18.95 11.17
C TYR A 632 26.16 17.78 11.49
N THR A 633 25.59 16.78 12.15
CA THR A 633 26.16 15.45 12.35
C THR A 633 25.74 14.54 11.19
N ARG A 634 26.72 13.94 10.52
CA ARG A 634 26.51 12.94 9.47
C ARG A 634 26.47 11.55 10.08
N VAL A 635 25.43 10.80 9.78
CA VAL A 635 25.14 9.47 10.32
C VAL A 635 25.08 8.45 9.18
N ARG A 636 25.60 7.23 9.39
CA ARG A 636 25.44 6.13 8.42
C ARG A 636 24.10 5.44 8.66
N THR A 637 23.34 5.23 7.57
CA THR A 637 22.01 4.61 7.63
C THR A 637 22.06 3.21 8.26
N VAL A 638 23.07 2.42 7.91
CA VAL A 638 23.25 1.06 8.44
C VAL A 638 23.52 1.07 9.94
N ASP A 639 24.37 1.98 10.43
CA ASP A 639 24.67 2.07 11.87
C ASP A 639 23.46 2.54 12.67
N PHE A 640 22.68 3.47 12.12
CA PHE A 640 21.45 3.94 12.76
C PHE A 640 20.43 2.80 12.89
N ARG A 641 20.24 2.00 11.83
CA ARG A 641 19.36 0.82 11.88
C ARG A 641 19.84 -0.22 12.90
N GLN A 642 21.14 -0.50 12.95
CA GLN A 642 21.70 -1.41 13.97
C GLN A 642 21.54 -0.86 15.39
N MET A 643 21.66 0.45 15.57
CA MET A 643 21.38 1.12 16.85
C MET A 643 19.90 0.97 17.23
N LEU A 644 18.96 1.15 16.30
CA LEU A 644 17.53 0.96 16.57
C LEU A 644 17.21 -0.48 17.00
N VAL A 645 17.82 -1.50 16.39
CA VAL A 645 17.67 -2.90 16.83
C VAL A 645 18.17 -3.09 18.26
N LYS A 646 19.34 -2.54 18.61
CA LYS A 646 19.86 -2.59 19.98
C LYS A 646 18.96 -1.87 20.96
N LEU A 647 18.40 -0.72 20.55
CA LEU A 647 17.48 0.07 21.36
C LEU A 647 16.18 -0.71 21.63
N LEU A 648 15.63 -1.44 20.66
CA LEU A 648 14.47 -2.32 20.89
C LEU A 648 14.76 -3.37 21.97
N HIS A 649 15.92 -4.03 21.92
CA HIS A 649 16.33 -4.98 22.96
C HIS A 649 16.52 -4.35 24.35
N GLN A 650 16.97 -3.10 24.41
CA GLN A 650 17.21 -2.38 25.66
C GLN A 650 15.93 -1.83 26.28
N ASP A 651 15.07 -1.26 25.45
CA ASP A 651 13.95 -0.45 25.90
C ASP A 651 12.62 -1.22 25.88
N ALA A 652 12.57 -2.44 25.33
CA ALA A 652 11.36 -3.26 25.27
C ALA A 652 11.55 -4.75 25.70
N PRO A 653 12.47 -5.13 26.61
CA PRO A 653 12.72 -6.54 26.93
C PRO A 653 11.46 -7.29 27.38
N GLU A 654 10.63 -6.66 28.22
CA GLU A 654 9.40 -7.24 28.74
C GLU A 654 8.31 -7.38 27.66
N LEU A 655 8.26 -6.45 26.69
CA LEU A 655 7.32 -6.50 25.57
C LEU A 655 7.72 -7.59 24.57
N ILE A 656 9.03 -7.79 24.39
CA ILE A 656 9.59 -8.83 23.55
C ILE A 656 9.29 -10.20 24.14
N GLU A 657 9.50 -10.37 25.45
CA GLU A 657 9.22 -11.62 26.15
C GLU A 657 7.71 -11.92 26.16
N ALA A 658 6.89 -10.97 26.63
CA ALA A 658 5.43 -11.15 26.70
C ALA A 658 4.79 -11.39 25.32
N GLY A 659 5.36 -10.84 24.24
CA GLY A 659 4.87 -11.01 22.88
C GLY A 659 5.48 -12.21 22.12
N GLY A 660 6.41 -12.95 22.72
CA GLY A 660 7.14 -14.03 22.02
C GLY A 660 7.97 -13.53 20.83
N LEU A 661 8.46 -12.28 20.85
CA LEU A 661 9.04 -11.59 19.69
C LEU A 661 10.56 -11.78 19.53
N GLY A 662 11.17 -12.63 20.36
CA GLY A 662 12.59 -12.97 20.27
C GLY A 662 13.02 -13.43 18.86
N PRO A 663 12.30 -14.37 18.21
CA PRO A 663 12.59 -14.79 16.84
C PRO A 663 12.50 -13.65 15.81
N THR A 664 11.49 -12.77 15.94
CA THR A 664 11.32 -11.60 15.06
C THR A 664 12.51 -10.65 15.16
N LEU A 665 13.00 -10.36 16.36
CA LEU A 665 14.17 -9.49 16.53
C LEU A 665 15.48 -10.16 16.11
N ALA A 666 15.63 -11.48 16.32
CA ALA A 666 16.78 -12.22 15.81
C ALA A 666 16.84 -12.19 14.28
N ASP A 667 15.69 -12.33 13.60
CA ASP A 667 15.59 -12.20 12.15
C ASP A 667 15.89 -10.77 11.68
N LEU A 668 15.32 -9.75 12.35
CA LEU A 668 15.59 -8.34 12.07
C LEU A 668 17.08 -8.00 12.21
N ALA A 669 17.73 -8.46 13.28
CA ALA A 669 19.17 -8.29 13.49
C ALA A 669 19.98 -8.92 12.36
N ARG A 670 19.62 -10.13 11.91
CA ARG A 670 20.28 -10.80 10.77
C ARG A 670 20.13 -10.00 9.47
N ARG A 671 18.94 -9.45 9.21
CA ARG A 671 18.66 -8.64 8.00
C ARG A 671 19.39 -7.31 8.01
N THR A 672 19.55 -6.68 9.17
CA THR A 672 20.22 -5.38 9.33
C THR A 672 21.75 -5.48 9.43
N ALA A 673 22.29 -6.63 9.84
CA ALA A 673 23.74 -6.85 9.96
C ALA A 673 24.40 -7.32 8.64
N GLY A 674 23.67 -8.01 7.76
CA GLY A 674 24.22 -8.61 6.54
C GLY A 674 24.44 -7.64 5.38
N LYS A 675 25.15 -8.09 4.32
CA LYS A 675 25.32 -7.38 3.03
C LYS A 675 24.04 -7.36 2.17
N GLY A 676 22.86 -7.25 2.80
CA GLY A 676 21.56 -7.23 2.12
C GLY A 676 21.02 -8.57 1.64
N CYS A 677 21.80 -9.66 1.63
CA CYS A 677 21.39 -10.97 1.09
C CYS A 677 20.16 -11.60 1.76
N HIS A 678 19.91 -11.29 3.04
CA HIS A 678 18.77 -11.82 3.79
C HIS A 678 17.54 -10.89 3.76
N THR A 679 17.69 -9.67 3.24
CA THR A 679 16.60 -8.69 3.14
C THR A 679 15.68 -8.99 1.97
N ALA A 680 14.40 -8.61 2.06
CA ALA A 680 13.46 -8.77 0.94
C ALA A 680 13.96 -8.06 -0.33
N ALA A 681 14.51 -6.84 -0.20
CA ALA A 681 15.11 -6.13 -1.33
C ALA A 681 16.23 -6.94 -1.99
N GLY A 682 17.16 -7.50 -1.20
CA GLY A 682 18.28 -8.27 -1.74
C GLY A 682 17.87 -9.60 -2.39
N ARG A 683 16.84 -10.29 -1.86
CA ARG A 683 16.33 -11.53 -2.43
C ARG A 683 15.57 -11.28 -3.73
N LEU A 684 14.62 -10.34 -3.73
CA LEU A 684 13.90 -9.92 -4.94
C LEU A 684 14.87 -9.49 -6.04
N THR A 685 15.83 -8.62 -5.73
CA THR A 685 16.82 -8.13 -6.70
C THR A 685 17.62 -9.26 -7.33
N ARG A 686 18.11 -10.21 -6.52
CA ARG A 686 18.89 -11.34 -7.01
C ARG A 686 18.06 -12.20 -7.96
N ARG A 687 16.84 -12.54 -7.57
CA ARG A 687 15.96 -13.41 -8.37
C ARG A 687 15.56 -12.77 -9.70
N ILE A 688 15.30 -11.46 -9.69
CA ILE A 688 15.04 -10.69 -10.92
C ILE A 688 16.27 -10.71 -11.83
N CYS A 689 17.47 -10.51 -11.29
CA CYS A 689 18.71 -10.58 -12.04
C CYS A 689 18.99 -11.99 -12.59
N ASP A 690 18.76 -13.04 -11.80
CA ASP A 690 18.93 -14.43 -12.20
C ASP A 690 17.99 -14.77 -13.38
N ASN A 691 16.72 -14.34 -13.32
CA ASN A 691 15.76 -14.51 -14.40
C ASN A 691 16.15 -13.73 -15.68
N ALA A 692 16.77 -12.56 -15.51
CA ALA A 692 17.32 -11.77 -16.61
C ALA A 692 18.69 -12.26 -17.11
N GLY A 693 19.28 -13.30 -16.52
CA GLY A 693 20.61 -13.81 -16.88
C GLY A 693 21.76 -12.86 -16.56
N ALA A 694 21.61 -12.00 -15.54
CA ALA A 694 22.59 -10.98 -15.17
C ALA A 694 23.12 -11.15 -13.74
N ALA A 695 24.37 -10.78 -13.50
CA ALA A 695 24.98 -10.89 -12.16
C ALA A 695 24.56 -9.76 -11.20
N ALA A 696 24.11 -8.61 -11.73
CA ALA A 696 23.73 -7.45 -10.92
C ALA A 696 22.80 -6.49 -11.69
N PRO A 697 21.98 -5.66 -11.00
CA PRO A 697 21.05 -4.73 -11.66
C PRO A 697 21.74 -3.71 -12.56
N MET A 698 22.94 -3.27 -12.19
CA MET A 698 23.72 -2.27 -12.96
C MET A 698 24.39 -2.85 -14.21
N ALA A 699 24.27 -4.17 -14.45
CA ALA A 699 24.63 -4.80 -15.71
C ALA A 699 23.52 -4.69 -16.77
N LEU A 700 22.31 -4.35 -16.34
CA LEU A 700 21.12 -4.21 -17.19
C LEU A 700 20.75 -2.74 -17.37
N SER A 701 20.08 -2.45 -18.49
CA SER A 701 19.33 -1.21 -18.69
C SER A 701 18.08 -1.18 -17.78
N SER A 702 17.47 -0.01 -17.67
CA SER A 702 16.21 0.16 -16.95
C SER A 702 15.09 -0.70 -17.53
N ASP A 703 14.91 -0.67 -18.85
CA ASP A 703 13.89 -1.46 -19.55
C ASP A 703 14.09 -2.97 -19.32
N GLU A 704 15.33 -3.49 -19.44
CA GLU A 704 15.61 -4.91 -19.24
C GLU A 704 15.31 -5.36 -17.80
N PHE A 705 15.83 -4.65 -16.80
CA PHE A 705 15.62 -5.02 -15.40
C PHE A 705 14.15 -4.88 -14.98
N ASN A 706 13.51 -3.77 -15.33
CA ASN A 706 12.14 -3.50 -14.91
C ASN A 706 11.14 -4.43 -15.63
N SER A 707 11.38 -4.78 -16.91
CA SER A 707 10.55 -5.78 -17.62
C SER A 707 10.73 -7.18 -17.03
N ALA A 708 11.97 -7.56 -16.69
CA ALA A 708 12.24 -8.82 -16.00
C ALA A 708 11.56 -8.87 -14.62
N ALA A 709 11.53 -7.75 -13.89
CA ALA A 709 10.82 -7.64 -12.62
C ALA A 709 9.30 -7.87 -12.78
N GLU A 710 8.66 -7.20 -13.74
CA GLU A 710 7.22 -7.37 -14.01
C GLU A 710 6.86 -8.81 -14.39
N LYS A 711 7.68 -9.44 -15.25
CA LYS A 711 7.51 -10.84 -15.63
C LYS A 711 7.66 -11.76 -14.41
N PHE A 712 8.73 -11.57 -13.62
CA PHE A 712 8.98 -12.34 -12.41
C PHE A 712 7.80 -12.28 -11.43
N TYR A 713 7.25 -11.10 -11.18
CA TYR A 713 6.10 -10.91 -10.28
C TYR A 713 4.84 -11.62 -10.80
N ARG A 714 4.56 -11.49 -12.10
CA ARG A 714 3.37 -12.03 -12.75
C ARG A 714 3.38 -13.56 -12.88
N GLU A 715 4.55 -14.16 -13.06
CA GLU A 715 4.68 -15.57 -13.42
C GLU A 715 5.25 -16.44 -12.30
N GLU A 716 6.44 -16.13 -11.80
CA GLU A 716 7.15 -16.98 -10.83
C GLU A 716 6.68 -16.71 -9.40
N LEU A 717 6.75 -15.45 -8.96
CA LEU A 717 6.38 -15.08 -7.59
C LEU A 717 4.92 -15.40 -7.29
N LYS A 718 4.02 -15.12 -8.26
CA LYS A 718 2.61 -15.51 -8.19
C LYS A 718 2.44 -17.00 -7.90
N LYS A 719 3.16 -17.88 -8.61
CA LYS A 719 3.05 -19.33 -8.42
C LYS A 719 3.55 -19.77 -7.05
N GLU A 720 4.67 -19.21 -6.60
CA GLU A 720 5.22 -19.51 -5.28
C GLU A 720 4.30 -19.05 -4.14
N GLN A 721 3.66 -17.90 -4.30
CA GLN A 721 2.67 -17.41 -3.33
C GLN A 721 1.39 -18.25 -3.34
N ILE A 722 0.97 -18.78 -4.49
CA ILE A 722 -0.11 -19.78 -4.57
C ILE A 722 0.29 -21.07 -3.83
N GLU A 723 1.52 -21.55 -4.05
CA GLU A 723 2.04 -22.75 -3.37
C GLU A 723 2.10 -22.56 -1.85
N GLN A 724 2.64 -21.44 -1.39
CA GLN A 724 2.64 -21.06 0.01
C GLN A 724 1.22 -21.04 0.60
N ALA A 725 0.27 -20.43 -0.12
CA ALA A 725 -1.12 -20.37 0.33
C ALA A 725 -1.79 -21.76 0.35
N LEU A 726 -1.43 -22.66 -0.57
CA LEU A 726 -1.91 -24.04 -0.57
C LEU A 726 -1.39 -24.84 0.63
N ASP A 727 -0.15 -24.58 1.08
CA ASP A 727 0.39 -25.17 2.31
C ASP A 727 -0.37 -24.70 3.54
N VAL A 728 -0.59 -23.38 3.65
CA VAL A 728 -1.42 -22.79 4.70
C VAL A 728 -2.84 -23.37 4.67
N TRP A 729 -3.46 -23.46 3.49
CA TRP A 729 -4.82 -23.97 3.35
C TRP A 729 -4.94 -25.43 3.77
N THR A 730 -3.95 -26.25 3.39
CA THR A 730 -3.90 -27.67 3.78
C THR A 730 -3.82 -27.83 5.30
N GLU A 731 -3.14 -26.94 6.01
CA GLU A 731 -3.15 -26.94 7.48
C GLU A 731 -4.52 -26.52 8.03
N GLN A 732 -5.07 -25.38 7.56
CA GLN A 732 -6.34 -24.86 8.10
C GLN A 732 -7.52 -25.80 7.84
N VAL A 733 -7.54 -26.47 6.69
CA VAL A 733 -8.63 -27.39 6.37
C VAL A 733 -8.64 -28.63 7.27
N ARG A 734 -7.48 -29.07 7.79
CA ARG A 734 -7.42 -30.18 8.76
C ARG A 734 -8.10 -29.85 10.08
N HIS A 735 -8.10 -28.57 10.47
CA HIS A 735 -8.84 -28.12 11.65
C HIS A 735 -10.35 -28.08 11.39
N LEU A 736 -10.74 -27.62 10.20
CA LEU A 736 -12.14 -27.62 9.75
C LEU A 736 -12.71 -29.05 9.66
N ASP A 737 -11.99 -29.96 9.01
CA ASP A 737 -12.39 -31.37 8.79
C ASP A 737 -11.99 -32.30 9.94
N GLY A 738 -11.51 -31.73 11.06
CA GLY A 738 -11.04 -32.48 12.22
C GLY A 738 -12.17 -33.00 13.11
N MET A 739 -11.89 -34.07 13.86
CA MET A 739 -12.85 -34.72 14.78
C MET A 739 -13.50 -33.77 15.79
N SER A 740 -12.79 -32.74 16.26
CA SER A 740 -13.33 -31.75 17.21
C SER A 740 -14.43 -30.91 16.57
N THR A 741 -14.21 -30.43 15.35
CA THR A 741 -15.18 -29.65 14.57
C THR A 741 -16.34 -30.53 14.12
N TRP A 742 -16.05 -31.75 13.66
CA TRP A 742 -17.05 -32.72 13.24
C TRP A 742 -18.04 -33.06 14.36
N ARG A 743 -17.56 -33.26 15.59
CA ARG A 743 -18.42 -33.51 16.77
C ARG A 743 -19.35 -32.35 17.10
N ARG A 744 -18.98 -31.10 16.77
CA ARG A 744 -19.85 -29.93 16.95
C ARG A 744 -20.96 -29.85 15.90
N GLY A 745 -20.86 -30.59 14.79
CA GLY A 745 -21.92 -30.70 13.78
C GLY A 745 -22.10 -29.51 12.83
N ILE A 746 -21.53 -28.34 13.15
CA ILE A 746 -21.80 -27.06 12.47
C ILE A 746 -21.55 -27.10 10.95
N TYR A 747 -20.45 -27.75 10.53
CA TYR A 747 -20.02 -27.74 9.13
C TYR A 747 -20.27 -29.06 8.41
N ASN A 748 -20.81 -30.09 9.08
CA ASN A 748 -20.81 -31.46 8.57
C ASN A 748 -21.60 -31.60 7.27
N GLN A 749 -22.82 -31.04 7.22
CA GLN A 749 -23.66 -31.10 6.02
C GLN A 749 -23.05 -30.29 4.86
N ALA A 750 -22.50 -29.11 5.16
CA ALA A 750 -21.83 -28.28 4.17
C ALA A 750 -20.58 -28.98 3.61
N LEU A 751 -19.72 -29.53 4.45
CA LEU A 751 -18.54 -30.30 4.05
C LEU A 751 -18.92 -31.53 3.25
N PHE A 752 -19.94 -32.28 3.68
CA PHE A 752 -20.43 -33.43 2.95
C PHE A 752 -20.95 -33.06 1.56
N SER A 753 -21.66 -31.93 1.43
CA SER A 753 -22.15 -31.43 0.13
C SER A 753 -21.02 -31.07 -0.85
N VAL A 754 -19.85 -30.68 -0.32
CA VAL A 754 -18.67 -30.28 -1.12
C VAL A 754 -17.81 -31.50 -1.46
N LEU A 755 -17.53 -32.36 -0.47
CA LEU A 755 -16.50 -33.41 -0.55
C LEU A 755 -17.07 -34.81 -0.77
N GLY A 756 -18.36 -35.05 -0.50
CA GLY A 756 -18.97 -36.38 -0.60
C GLY A 756 -18.31 -37.42 0.31
N GLY A 757 -17.82 -36.99 1.49
CA GLY A 757 -17.13 -37.86 2.46
C GLY A 757 -15.63 -38.08 2.20
N LYS A 758 -15.04 -37.40 1.21
CA LYS A 758 -13.58 -37.41 1.00
C LYS A 758 -12.87 -36.50 1.99
N ASP A 759 -11.64 -36.87 2.37
CA ASP A 759 -10.76 -36.06 3.20
C ASP A 759 -10.37 -34.74 2.52
N ALA A 760 -10.64 -33.62 3.18
CA ALA A 760 -10.45 -32.30 2.59
C ALA A 760 -8.99 -31.97 2.27
N ALA A 761 -8.06 -32.35 3.15
CA ALA A 761 -6.63 -32.08 2.96
C ALA A 761 -6.05 -32.89 1.79
N THR A 762 -6.51 -34.12 1.60
CA THR A 762 -6.14 -34.97 0.47
C THR A 762 -6.70 -34.42 -0.84
N GLU A 763 -7.93 -33.91 -0.84
CA GLU A 763 -8.53 -33.26 -2.01
C GLU A 763 -7.71 -32.04 -2.47
N ILE A 764 -7.26 -31.19 -1.55
CA ILE A 764 -6.39 -30.04 -1.86
C ILE A 764 -5.04 -30.52 -2.41
N ARG A 765 -4.38 -31.46 -1.73
CA ARG A 765 -3.06 -31.99 -2.16
C ARG A 765 -3.10 -32.59 -3.56
N ASN A 766 -4.12 -33.38 -3.86
CA ASN A 766 -4.30 -34.02 -5.17
C ASN A 766 -4.49 -32.99 -6.30
N ARG A 767 -4.96 -31.79 -5.97
CA ARG A 767 -5.24 -30.72 -6.94
C ARG A 767 -4.17 -29.63 -6.97
N ARG A 768 -3.16 -29.69 -6.10
CA ARG A 768 -2.12 -28.65 -5.95
C ARG A 768 -1.51 -28.22 -7.28
N SER A 769 -0.96 -29.16 -8.04
CA SER A 769 -0.33 -28.87 -9.33
C SER A 769 -1.31 -28.25 -10.33
N ALA A 770 -2.57 -28.68 -10.33
CA ALA A 770 -3.57 -28.15 -11.23
C ALA A 770 -4.05 -26.74 -10.84
N VAL A 771 -4.06 -26.40 -9.54
CA VAL A 771 -4.31 -25.02 -9.08
C VAL A 771 -3.18 -24.08 -9.52
N VAL A 772 -1.91 -24.48 -9.31
CA VAL A 772 -0.72 -23.68 -9.67
C VAL A 772 -0.62 -23.46 -11.18
N ASN A 773 -0.94 -24.49 -11.97
CA ASN A 773 -0.88 -24.44 -13.43
C ASN A 773 -2.18 -23.94 -14.08
N GLU A 774 -3.20 -23.61 -13.28
CA GLU A 774 -4.50 -23.09 -13.74
C GLU A 774 -5.26 -24.05 -14.71
N THR A 775 -5.12 -25.36 -14.52
CA THR A 775 -5.67 -26.40 -15.40
C THR A 775 -6.96 -27.06 -14.87
N LEU A 776 -7.49 -26.58 -13.74
CA LEU A 776 -8.71 -27.13 -13.14
C LEU A 776 -9.95 -26.86 -14.00
N THR A 777 -10.91 -27.79 -13.98
CA THR A 777 -12.22 -27.62 -14.62
C THR A 777 -13.16 -26.81 -13.73
N THR A 778 -14.19 -26.20 -14.33
CA THR A 778 -15.15 -25.33 -13.64
C THR A 778 -15.86 -26.01 -12.45
N PRO A 779 -16.35 -27.27 -12.54
CA PRO A 779 -16.97 -27.92 -11.39
C PRO A 779 -16.02 -28.13 -10.21
N ILE A 780 -14.73 -28.38 -10.48
CA ILE A 780 -13.72 -28.53 -9.44
C ILE A 780 -13.41 -27.16 -8.81
N LEU A 781 -13.28 -26.12 -9.62
CA LEU A 781 -13.06 -24.75 -9.13
C LEU A 781 -14.20 -24.28 -8.21
N ALA A 782 -15.45 -24.50 -8.59
CA ALA A 782 -16.61 -24.19 -7.74
C ALA A 782 -16.53 -24.91 -6.38
N ARG A 783 -16.18 -26.20 -6.38
CA ARG A 783 -16.00 -26.99 -5.16
C ARG A 783 -14.89 -26.44 -4.26
N LEU A 784 -13.75 -26.05 -4.84
CA LEU A 784 -12.64 -25.46 -4.09
C LEU A 784 -12.99 -24.07 -3.54
N ILE A 785 -13.74 -23.26 -4.29
CA ILE A 785 -14.30 -21.99 -3.83
C ILE A 785 -15.20 -22.21 -2.61
N HIS A 786 -16.10 -23.19 -2.67
CA HIS A 786 -16.97 -23.54 -1.54
C HIS A 786 -16.20 -24.01 -0.31
N LEU A 787 -15.18 -24.87 -0.50
CA LEU A 787 -14.31 -25.31 0.58
C LEU A 787 -13.51 -24.16 1.21
N MET A 788 -13.05 -23.22 0.39
CA MET A 788 -12.32 -22.03 0.86
C MET A 788 -13.23 -21.14 1.71
N LEU A 789 -14.48 -20.90 1.28
CA LEU A 789 -15.46 -20.14 2.06
C LEU A 789 -15.74 -20.77 3.43
N LEU A 790 -15.87 -22.11 3.50
CA LEU A 790 -16.02 -22.82 4.76
C LEU A 790 -14.76 -22.68 5.64
N THR A 791 -13.57 -22.74 5.03
CA THR A 791 -12.29 -22.56 5.74
C THR A 791 -12.20 -21.16 6.36
N LEU A 792 -12.45 -20.12 5.58
CA LEU A 792 -12.41 -18.73 6.05
C LEU A 792 -13.46 -18.45 7.15
N THR A 793 -14.67 -19.01 7.00
CA THR A 793 -15.74 -18.91 8.01
C THR A 793 -15.35 -19.61 9.31
N HIS A 794 -14.71 -20.78 9.22
CA HIS A 794 -14.22 -21.51 10.37
C HIS A 794 -13.12 -20.74 11.12
N MET A 795 -12.18 -20.15 10.38
CA MET A 795 -11.13 -19.30 10.96
C MET A 795 -11.72 -18.09 11.68
N LYS A 796 -12.70 -17.41 11.09
CA LYS A 796 -13.40 -16.28 11.73
C LYS A 796 -14.08 -16.68 13.04
N ARG A 797 -14.70 -17.86 13.11
CA ARG A 797 -15.44 -18.33 14.31
C ARG A 797 -14.57 -18.96 15.39
N ASN A 798 -13.39 -19.46 15.04
CA ASN A 798 -12.44 -20.04 15.99
C ASN A 798 -11.07 -19.36 15.84
N PRO A 799 -10.94 -18.06 16.19
CA PRO A 799 -9.62 -17.53 16.49
C PRO A 799 -9.08 -18.40 17.63
N ARG A 800 -7.95 -19.10 17.43
CA ARG A 800 -7.47 -20.11 18.38
C ARG A 800 -7.50 -19.55 19.82
N SER A 801 -8.11 -20.32 20.70
CA SER A 801 -8.46 -20.10 22.12
C SER A 801 -7.61 -19.10 22.92
N GLY A 802 -8.27 -18.03 23.38
CA GLY A 802 -7.95 -17.26 24.58
C GLY A 802 -9.22 -16.97 25.38
N SER A 803 -9.44 -17.73 26.46
CA SER A 803 -10.53 -17.66 27.46
C SER A 803 -11.96 -18.06 27.04
N PRO A 804 -12.76 -18.70 27.92
CA PRO A 804 -14.13 -19.16 27.62
C PRO A 804 -15.22 -18.10 27.79
N ASN A 805 -14.89 -16.82 27.96
CA ASN A 805 -15.83 -15.85 28.52
C ASN A 805 -15.94 -14.51 27.77
N ASP A 806 -15.63 -14.47 26.48
CA ASP A 806 -15.94 -13.30 25.66
C ASP A 806 -17.27 -13.53 24.96
N GLY A 807 -18.28 -12.80 25.43
CA GLY A 807 -19.60 -12.74 24.82
C GLY A 807 -19.50 -12.43 23.32
N VAL A 808 -20.42 -13.03 22.57
CA VAL A 808 -20.67 -12.75 21.17
C VAL A 808 -20.74 -11.23 20.97
N LEU A 809 -19.68 -10.63 20.42
CA LEU A 809 -19.76 -9.30 19.83
C LEU A 809 -20.82 -9.40 18.73
N PRO A 810 -21.85 -8.54 18.73
CA PRO A 810 -22.86 -8.56 17.68
C PRO A 810 -22.16 -8.37 16.33
N ASP A 811 -22.64 -9.08 15.32
CA ASP A 811 -22.31 -8.81 13.91
C ASP A 811 -22.61 -7.34 13.65
N HIS A 812 -21.60 -6.48 13.77
CA HIS A 812 -21.69 -5.12 13.29
C HIS A 812 -21.80 -5.21 11.77
N ALA A 813 -22.99 -4.88 11.25
CA ALA A 813 -23.13 -4.44 9.89
C ALA A 813 -22.14 -3.29 9.69
N THR A 814 -21.01 -3.58 9.05
CA THR A 814 -20.07 -2.59 8.57
C THR A 814 -20.72 -1.86 7.39
N ASP A 815 -21.69 -1.00 7.69
CA ASP A 815 -22.33 -0.08 6.73
C ASP A 815 -21.47 1.16 6.46
N THR A 816 -20.28 1.25 7.05
CA THR A 816 -19.27 2.23 6.67
C THR A 816 -18.28 1.57 5.70
N PRO A 817 -18.29 1.94 4.40
CA PRO A 817 -17.25 1.52 3.49
C PRO A 817 -15.88 2.00 4.00
N PRO A 818 -14.76 1.34 3.64
CA PRO A 818 -13.45 1.88 3.91
C PRO A 818 -13.35 3.27 3.29
N VAL A 819 -13.32 4.27 4.16
CA VAL A 819 -13.00 5.64 3.78
C VAL A 819 -11.50 5.65 3.64
N HIS A 820 -11.04 5.53 2.39
CA HIS A 820 -9.77 6.12 2.00
C HIS A 820 -9.89 7.62 2.12
#